data_AF-A0AAD7DDL6-F1
#
_entry.id   AF-A0AAD7DDL6-F1
#
_cell.length_a   1.000
_cell.length_b   1.000
_cell.length_c   1.000
_cell.angle_alpha   90.00
_cell.angle_beta   90.00
_cell.angle_gamma   90.00
#
_symmetry.space_group_name_H-M   'P 1'
#
loop_
_entity.id
_entity.type
_entity.pdbx_description
1 polymer ?
#
loop_
_entity_poly.entity_id
_entity_poly.type
_entity_poly.pdbx_seq_one_letter_code
_entity_poly.pdbx_strand_id
1 'polypeptide(L)'
;MIESDEFTTSCLVGQGLIPCAPWTPTLAVSVRVLELFQVARLRCPNLGVQNWVKTLSDLQCRPFKPYQMQQFTICFDLYLEILQNVEGRVKQALGRDAPDWRLKNCCPSCTYKLEGEAKLIFEMLGTGDGNNSLKHILRKEQGAFDDDGVPKRGGTERPDPRTADAGGDYYLSREKVDRWSKEVLAQQVQIPRSDDPEEDNLCQERWKNMSEEITERMWGIFDETGIFLALCRHGFVLLIADMVKSGELAKYGLAIADSLLDAFGPDFGFGYDIGCGFEETIKNSPLRPKAKRLNFKMLVSSFHGHAHNRMCQLRYLATYVLGLGLEDLEGCERYFSRSNALARTIRYASVFHRKQSITTYLAHVDSFETYPNLSKFLVDNYKQALDILDTEEALTFAMDQAGINKEKAYLRSLFKEPEEETQQMEYYQSLVNPQARKKTFDDVFAEGSTAKGTAKRHARDNYNKAHAAVQRMERTLEIAVQWTPETEAWKTAALLVSTRQYRLCVNKLEELVLKRLFELTKMNMSQTAYELRKHIAKALQVRSKTIRAALGRYNAAAAGLTPKRRSLTWPEVIEYVFLSDFDILRDPTGNRAKEEIPRLNIEIRRLVTYIRDEKALLLRKEAEVRETDPNLAYFIGKYRNRQGHSDDNHMVRLRAMVKKFGSRFTGTLTPGVRRTEEVEDTAIAAEIARGRQLEREWPVEDEWEDVEMDNDDEGEDAEGKTLAEMTERVLTIATDKE
;
A
#
# COMPACT_ATOMS: atom_id res chain seq x y z
N MET A 1 11.35 -44.82 -29.53
CA MET A 1 11.18 -45.30 -28.15
C MET A 1 12.30 -44.70 -27.35
N ILE A 2 11.97 -43.85 -26.39
CA ILE A 2 12.94 -43.34 -25.42
C ILE A 2 13.20 -44.51 -24.46
N GLU A 3 14.44 -44.72 -24.00
CA GLU A 3 14.82 -45.82 -23.10
C GLU A 3 14.05 -45.86 -21.75
N SER A 4 13.11 -44.93 -21.51
CA SER A 4 12.29 -44.78 -20.31
C SER A 4 10.89 -45.43 -20.36
N ASP A 5 10.53 -46.15 -21.42
CA ASP A 5 9.22 -46.81 -21.58
C ASP A 5 9.03 -48.06 -20.68
N GLU A 6 9.90 -48.26 -19.69
CA GLU A 6 9.87 -49.39 -18.75
C GLU A 6 8.62 -49.38 -17.84
N PHE A 7 8.00 -48.22 -17.62
CA PHE A 7 6.83 -48.05 -16.76
C PHE A 7 5.64 -47.42 -17.51
N THR A 8 4.43 -47.94 -17.26
CA THR A 8 3.17 -47.43 -17.84
C THR A 8 2.99 -45.92 -17.63
N THR A 9 3.46 -45.39 -16.49
CA THR A 9 3.37 -43.96 -16.16
C THR A 9 4.27 -43.09 -17.02
N SER A 10 5.50 -43.52 -17.31
CA SER A 10 6.40 -42.84 -18.24
C SER A 10 5.80 -42.76 -19.65
N CYS A 11 5.23 -43.87 -20.13
CA CYS A 11 4.54 -43.91 -21.42
C CYS A 11 3.35 -42.94 -21.47
N LEU A 12 2.54 -42.89 -20.41
CA LEU A 12 1.41 -41.94 -20.33
C LEU A 12 1.88 -40.50 -20.40
N VAL A 13 2.93 -40.12 -19.65
CA VAL A 13 3.49 -38.77 -19.68
C VAL A 13 4.06 -38.44 -21.06
N GLY A 14 4.74 -39.39 -21.71
CA GLY A 14 5.22 -39.26 -23.09
C GLY A 14 4.11 -39.03 -24.13
N GLN A 15 2.88 -39.47 -23.84
CA GLN A 15 1.67 -39.20 -24.63
C GLN A 15 0.92 -37.93 -24.20
N GLY A 16 1.47 -37.14 -23.28
CA GLY A 16 0.84 -35.93 -22.76
C GLY A 16 -0.30 -36.18 -21.76
N LEU A 17 -0.28 -37.32 -21.07
CA LEU A 17 -1.24 -37.69 -20.03
C LEU A 17 -0.53 -37.80 -18.67
N ILE A 18 -1.04 -37.07 -17.68
CA ILE A 18 -0.50 -37.11 -16.31
C ILE A 18 -1.29 -38.14 -15.48
N PRO A 19 -0.65 -39.20 -14.96
CA PRO A 19 -1.32 -40.27 -14.23
C PRO A 19 -1.68 -39.85 -12.80
N CYS A 20 -2.78 -40.40 -12.27
CA CYS A 20 -3.21 -40.15 -10.88
C CYS A 20 -2.51 -41.04 -9.83
N ALA A 21 -1.65 -41.96 -10.25
CA ALA A 21 -0.91 -42.87 -9.39
C ALA A 21 0.38 -43.37 -10.07
N PRO A 22 1.45 -43.67 -9.31
CA PRO A 22 2.76 -44.00 -9.88
C PRO A 22 2.87 -45.42 -10.49
N TRP A 23 2.10 -46.39 -9.99
CA TRP A 23 2.23 -47.80 -10.41
C TRP A 23 1.03 -48.30 -11.22
N THR A 24 -0.17 -48.04 -10.74
CA THR A 24 -1.42 -48.54 -11.34
C THR A 24 -2.43 -47.39 -11.50
N PRO A 25 -2.21 -46.46 -12.45
CA PRO A 25 -3.11 -45.34 -12.65
C PRO A 25 -4.48 -45.82 -13.14
N THR A 26 -5.54 -45.42 -12.43
CA THR A 26 -6.94 -45.67 -12.83
C THR A 26 -7.55 -44.49 -13.58
N LEU A 27 -6.88 -43.34 -13.54
CA LEU A 27 -7.20 -42.11 -14.25
C LEU A 27 -5.89 -41.47 -14.73
N ALA A 28 -5.93 -40.87 -15.92
CA ALA A 28 -4.93 -39.91 -16.34
C ALA A 28 -5.64 -38.68 -16.92
N VAL A 29 -5.04 -37.50 -16.73
CA VAL A 29 -5.58 -36.23 -17.22
C VAL A 29 -4.61 -35.66 -18.23
N SER A 30 -5.11 -35.19 -19.38
CA SER A 30 -4.23 -34.61 -20.39
C SER A 30 -3.61 -33.30 -19.90
N VAL A 31 -2.36 -33.05 -20.30
CA VAL A 31 -1.64 -31.81 -20.01
C VAL A 31 -2.46 -30.59 -20.44
N ARG A 32 -3.15 -30.66 -21.58
CA ARG A 32 -4.02 -29.58 -22.08
C ARG A 32 -5.16 -29.24 -21.13
N VAL A 33 -5.77 -30.23 -20.48
CA VAL A 33 -6.84 -30.00 -19.49
C VAL A 33 -6.29 -29.39 -18.20
N LEU A 34 -5.10 -29.82 -17.78
CA LEU A 34 -4.42 -29.25 -16.60
C LEU A 34 -3.95 -27.81 -16.85
N GLU A 35 -3.40 -27.54 -18.03
CA GLU A 35 -3.01 -26.19 -18.49
C GLU A 35 -4.23 -25.27 -18.56
N LEU A 36 -5.34 -25.73 -19.17
CA LEU A 36 -6.58 -24.96 -19.21
C LEU A 36 -7.09 -24.64 -17.80
N PHE A 37 -7.10 -25.62 -16.89
CA PHE A 37 -7.49 -25.39 -15.50
C PHE A 37 -6.56 -24.39 -14.81
N GLN A 38 -5.25 -24.50 -15.01
CA GLN A 38 -4.27 -23.57 -14.44
C GLN A 38 -4.49 -22.13 -14.93
N VAL A 39 -4.69 -21.93 -16.23
CA VAL A 39 -4.93 -20.59 -16.79
C VAL A 39 -6.27 -20.05 -16.30
N ALA A 40 -7.34 -20.86 -16.38
CA ALA A 40 -8.67 -20.46 -15.95
C ALA A 40 -8.72 -20.09 -14.46
N ARG A 41 -8.06 -20.86 -13.59
CA ARG A 41 -8.01 -20.56 -12.15
C ARG A 41 -7.19 -19.32 -11.82
N LEU A 42 -6.18 -18.97 -12.62
CA LEU A 42 -5.36 -17.77 -12.38
C LEU A 42 -6.11 -16.49 -12.79
N ARG A 43 -6.96 -16.59 -13.83
CA ARG A 43 -7.91 -15.54 -14.22
C ARG A 43 -9.13 -15.47 -13.30
N CYS A 44 -9.55 -16.61 -12.76
CA CYS A 44 -10.70 -16.74 -11.87
C CYS A 44 -10.31 -17.48 -10.58
N PRO A 45 -9.66 -16.79 -9.60
CA PRO A 45 -9.04 -17.43 -8.44
C PRO A 45 -9.98 -18.16 -7.47
N ASN A 46 -11.29 -17.93 -7.62
CA ASN A 46 -12.34 -18.63 -6.88
C ASN A 46 -12.69 -20.01 -7.50
N LEU A 47 -12.17 -20.36 -8.68
CA LEU A 47 -12.38 -21.63 -9.35
C LEU A 47 -11.61 -22.76 -8.66
N GLY A 48 -12.28 -23.46 -7.74
CA GLY A 48 -11.73 -24.61 -7.04
C GLY A 48 -11.77 -25.91 -7.86
N VAL A 49 -10.87 -26.85 -7.52
CA VAL A 49 -10.77 -28.19 -8.14
C VAL A 49 -12.12 -28.92 -8.17
N GLN A 50 -12.91 -28.84 -7.11
CA GLN A 50 -14.21 -29.50 -7.05
C GLN A 50 -15.15 -29.06 -8.17
N ASN A 51 -15.28 -27.74 -8.39
CA ASN A 51 -16.17 -27.22 -9.42
C ASN A 51 -15.67 -27.61 -10.80
N TRP A 52 -14.35 -27.55 -11.00
CA TRP A 52 -13.73 -27.99 -12.25
C TRP A 52 -13.99 -29.47 -12.55
N VAL A 53 -13.79 -30.36 -11.58
CA VAL A 53 -14.02 -31.80 -11.76
C VAL A 53 -15.50 -32.12 -11.97
N LYS A 54 -16.42 -31.36 -11.36
CA LYS A 54 -17.85 -31.44 -11.67
C LYS A 54 -18.12 -31.05 -13.13
N THR A 55 -17.56 -29.94 -13.60
CA THR A 55 -17.65 -29.53 -15.01
C THR A 55 -17.15 -30.61 -15.96
N LEU A 56 -16.00 -31.25 -15.66
CA LEU A 56 -15.50 -32.38 -16.44
C LEU A 56 -16.44 -33.59 -16.41
N SER A 57 -17.09 -33.84 -15.28
CA SER A 57 -18.06 -34.94 -15.13
C SER A 57 -19.32 -34.67 -15.96
N ASP A 58 -19.82 -33.43 -15.93
CA ASP A 58 -20.98 -32.98 -16.71
C ASP A 58 -20.70 -33.08 -18.22
N LEU A 59 -19.51 -32.64 -18.67
CA LEU A 59 -19.07 -32.79 -20.07
C LEU A 59 -19.00 -34.26 -20.53
N GLN A 60 -18.73 -35.18 -19.61
CA GLN A 60 -18.71 -36.62 -19.89
C GLN A 60 -20.08 -37.28 -19.71
N CYS A 61 -21.13 -36.52 -19.36
CA CYS A 61 -22.44 -37.01 -18.99
C CYS A 61 -22.39 -38.09 -17.90
N ARG A 62 -21.49 -37.92 -16.90
CA ARG A 62 -21.28 -38.88 -15.81
C ARG A 62 -21.52 -38.21 -14.45
N PRO A 63 -22.07 -38.95 -13.46
CA PRO A 63 -22.22 -38.40 -12.12
C PRO A 63 -20.84 -38.15 -11.49
N PHE A 64 -20.70 -36.98 -10.87
CA PHE A 64 -19.51 -36.62 -10.10
C PHE A 64 -19.27 -37.63 -8.96
N LYS A 65 -18.03 -38.11 -8.83
CA LYS A 65 -17.62 -38.98 -7.74
C LYS A 65 -16.54 -38.28 -6.89
N PRO A 66 -16.71 -38.16 -5.56
CA PRO A 66 -15.80 -37.39 -4.71
C PRO A 66 -14.31 -37.76 -4.83
N TYR A 67 -13.98 -39.04 -5.06
CA TYR A 67 -12.59 -39.49 -5.21
C TYR A 67 -11.89 -38.92 -6.47
N GLN A 68 -12.66 -38.50 -7.49
CA GLN A 68 -12.09 -37.91 -8.71
C GLN A 68 -11.42 -36.57 -8.42
N MET A 69 -11.84 -35.85 -7.38
CA MET A 69 -11.14 -34.63 -6.94
C MET A 69 -9.72 -34.95 -6.50
N GLN A 70 -9.55 -36.00 -5.69
CA GLN A 70 -8.23 -36.41 -5.22
C GLN A 70 -7.34 -36.87 -6.39
N GLN A 71 -7.90 -37.67 -7.31
CA GLN A 71 -7.16 -38.10 -8.50
C GLN A 71 -6.74 -36.92 -9.37
N PHE A 72 -7.63 -35.95 -9.59
CA PHE A 72 -7.31 -34.74 -10.34
C PHE A 72 -6.25 -33.89 -9.63
N THR A 73 -6.37 -33.68 -8.31
CA THR A 73 -5.37 -32.94 -7.53
C THR A 73 -3.99 -33.59 -7.66
N ILE A 74 -3.89 -34.93 -7.58
CA ILE A 74 -2.60 -35.63 -7.77
C ILE A 74 -2.02 -35.34 -9.16
N CYS A 75 -2.82 -35.47 -10.22
CA CYS A 75 -2.37 -35.15 -11.58
C CYS A 75 -1.93 -33.68 -11.68
N PHE A 76 -2.67 -32.77 -11.06
CA PHE A 76 -2.41 -31.34 -11.12
C PHE A 76 -1.15 -30.94 -10.34
N ASP A 77 -0.92 -31.51 -9.16
CA ASP A 77 0.29 -31.28 -8.38
C ASP A 77 1.54 -31.77 -9.14
N LEU A 78 1.47 -32.97 -9.73
CA LEU A 78 2.55 -33.52 -10.55
C LEU A 78 2.83 -32.63 -11.77
N TYR A 79 1.78 -32.14 -12.43
CA TYR A 79 1.92 -31.19 -13.54
C TYR A 79 2.58 -29.88 -13.11
N LEU A 80 2.16 -29.28 -11.99
CA LEU A 80 2.78 -28.06 -11.47
C LEU A 80 4.26 -28.29 -11.08
N GLU A 81 4.59 -29.44 -10.51
CA GLU A 81 5.96 -29.80 -10.16
C GLU A 81 6.85 -29.94 -11.41
N ILE A 82 6.34 -30.55 -12.48
CA ILE A 82 7.04 -30.59 -13.78
C ILE A 82 7.30 -29.17 -14.30
N LEU A 83 6.29 -28.30 -14.26
CA LEU A 83 6.46 -26.92 -14.70
C LEU A 83 7.49 -26.15 -13.87
N GLN A 84 7.46 -26.29 -12.54
CA GLN A 84 8.41 -25.65 -11.64
C GLN A 84 9.85 -26.10 -11.93
N ASN A 85 10.06 -27.40 -12.17
CA ASN A 85 11.37 -27.94 -12.54
C ASN A 85 11.85 -27.41 -13.90
N VAL A 86 10.97 -27.34 -14.90
CA VAL A 86 11.30 -26.76 -16.21
C VAL A 86 11.64 -25.28 -16.07
N GLU A 87 10.86 -24.52 -15.32
CA GLU A 87 11.12 -23.09 -15.06
C GLU A 87 12.46 -22.88 -14.33
N GLY A 88 12.78 -23.73 -13.35
CA GLY A 88 14.07 -23.70 -12.66
C GLY A 88 15.25 -23.91 -13.62
N ARG A 89 15.14 -24.88 -14.54
CA ARG A 89 16.16 -25.12 -15.57
C ARG A 89 16.30 -23.95 -16.54
N VAL A 90 15.18 -23.31 -16.93
CA VAL A 90 15.19 -22.10 -17.76
C VAL A 90 15.87 -20.95 -17.02
N LYS A 91 15.54 -20.72 -15.75
CA LYS A 91 16.17 -19.67 -14.93
C LYS A 91 17.68 -19.89 -14.82
N GLN A 92 18.11 -21.12 -14.53
CA GLN A 92 19.53 -21.47 -14.47
C GLN A 92 20.24 -21.21 -15.81
N ALA A 93 19.65 -21.63 -16.94
CA ALA A 93 20.21 -21.38 -18.26
C ALA A 93 20.32 -19.87 -18.59
N LEU A 94 19.42 -19.06 -18.04
CA LEU A 94 19.42 -17.61 -18.21
C LEU A 94 20.26 -16.87 -17.13
N GLY A 95 20.86 -17.56 -16.17
CA GLY A 95 21.59 -16.95 -15.04
C GLY A 95 20.68 -16.18 -14.09
N ARG A 96 19.49 -16.72 -13.79
CA ARG A 96 18.40 -16.09 -13.00
C ARG A 96 18.02 -16.90 -11.77
N ASP A 97 18.90 -17.77 -11.32
CA ASP A 97 18.72 -18.68 -10.18
C ASP A 97 19.40 -18.17 -8.89
N ALA A 98 20.07 -17.03 -8.94
CA ALA A 98 20.63 -16.38 -7.76
C ALA A 98 19.53 -15.95 -6.75
N PRO A 99 19.80 -15.97 -5.44
CA PRO A 99 18.89 -15.44 -4.42
C PRO A 99 18.53 -13.98 -4.70
N ASP A 100 17.28 -13.60 -4.44
CA ASP A 100 16.73 -12.26 -4.66
C ASP A 100 16.84 -11.75 -6.11
N TRP A 101 17.20 -12.59 -7.09
CA TRP A 101 17.33 -12.17 -8.50
C TRP A 101 16.04 -11.56 -9.01
N ARG A 102 14.89 -12.17 -8.67
CA ARG A 102 13.58 -11.65 -9.10
C ARG A 102 13.32 -10.33 -8.42
N LEU A 103 13.55 -10.20 -7.10
CA LEU A 103 13.36 -8.93 -6.40
C LEU A 103 14.18 -7.80 -7.02
N LYS A 104 15.44 -8.07 -7.37
CA LYS A 104 16.37 -7.09 -7.97
C LYS A 104 16.10 -6.79 -9.44
N ASN A 105 15.28 -7.59 -10.15
CA ASN A 105 15.04 -7.44 -11.59
C ASN A 105 13.54 -7.49 -11.98
N CYS A 106 12.60 -7.41 -11.03
CA CYS A 106 11.17 -7.61 -11.32
C CYS A 106 10.56 -6.49 -12.17
N CYS A 107 11.02 -5.25 -11.97
CA CYS A 107 10.48 -4.07 -12.65
C CYS A 107 11.59 -3.35 -13.42
N PRO A 108 11.56 -3.35 -14.77
CA PRO A 108 12.61 -2.71 -15.56
C PRO A 108 12.63 -1.19 -15.36
N SER A 109 11.48 -0.54 -15.21
CA SER A 109 11.38 0.90 -14.95
C SER A 109 12.02 1.31 -13.62
N CYS A 110 11.95 0.47 -12.58
CA CYS A 110 12.61 0.73 -11.30
C CYS A 110 14.09 0.37 -11.28
N THR A 111 14.44 -0.82 -11.81
CA THR A 111 15.72 -1.48 -11.51
C THR A 111 16.74 -1.44 -12.65
N TYR A 112 16.31 -1.14 -13.88
CA TYR A 112 17.19 -1.16 -15.06
C TYR A 112 17.95 0.16 -15.27
N LYS A 113 18.64 0.64 -14.23
CA LYS A 113 19.32 1.95 -14.21
C LYS A 113 20.33 2.11 -15.34
N LEU A 114 20.37 3.30 -15.94
CA LEU A 114 21.21 3.60 -17.11
C LEU A 114 22.38 4.54 -16.80
N GLU A 115 23.50 4.37 -17.50
CA GLU A 115 24.65 5.28 -17.44
C GLU A 115 24.21 6.71 -17.83
N GLY A 116 24.60 7.70 -17.04
CA GLY A 116 24.28 9.11 -17.29
C GLY A 116 22.82 9.53 -17.05
N GLU A 117 21.94 8.66 -16.55
CA GLU A 117 20.58 9.08 -16.16
C GLU A 117 20.61 10.06 -14.97
N ALA A 118 19.68 11.01 -14.96
CA ALA A 118 19.57 11.99 -13.89
C ALA A 118 19.17 11.33 -12.55
N LYS A 119 19.71 11.85 -11.44
CA LYS A 119 19.39 11.33 -10.11
C LYS A 119 17.96 11.70 -9.72
N LEU A 120 17.14 10.70 -9.42
CA LEU A 120 15.82 10.89 -8.84
C LEU A 120 15.93 11.18 -7.34
N ILE A 121 14.98 11.97 -6.80
CA ILE A 121 14.87 12.19 -5.34
C ILE A 121 14.61 10.87 -4.63
N PHE A 122 13.69 10.07 -5.17
CA PHE A 122 13.50 8.67 -4.79
C PHE A 122 13.91 7.78 -5.96
N GLU A 123 14.97 7.02 -5.81
CA GLU A 123 15.44 6.07 -6.82
C GLU A 123 14.39 4.98 -7.08
N MET A 124 13.66 4.60 -6.04
CA MET A 124 12.52 3.71 -6.13
C MET A 124 11.42 4.11 -5.13
N LEU A 125 10.18 3.97 -5.58
CA LEU A 125 8.98 4.13 -4.76
C LEU A 125 8.30 2.77 -4.62
N GLY A 126 7.95 2.42 -3.40
CA GLY A 126 7.09 1.28 -3.11
C GLY A 126 6.03 1.62 -2.09
N THR A 127 5.01 0.78 -2.00
CA THR A 127 3.95 0.85 -0.99
C THR A 127 3.79 -0.52 -0.35
N GLY A 128 3.37 -0.59 0.90
CA GLY A 128 3.08 -1.86 1.55
C GLY A 128 2.02 -1.76 2.64
N ASP A 129 1.25 -2.83 2.77
CA ASP A 129 0.10 -2.89 3.69
C ASP A 129 -0.27 -4.35 4.05
N GLY A 130 -1.05 -4.52 5.12
CA GLY A 130 -1.57 -5.80 5.61
C GLY A 130 -3.00 -6.12 5.13
N ASN A 131 -3.22 -7.35 4.63
CA ASN A 131 -4.54 -7.83 4.24
C ASN A 131 -4.92 -9.14 4.95
N ASN A 132 -6.08 -9.12 5.61
CA ASN A 132 -6.62 -10.24 6.38
C ASN A 132 -7.51 -11.19 5.56
N SER A 133 -7.64 -11.02 4.25
CA SER A 133 -8.53 -11.86 3.44
C SER A 133 -7.97 -13.27 3.22
N LEU A 134 -6.64 -13.42 3.14
CA LEU A 134 -5.95 -14.68 2.81
C LEU A 134 -5.61 -15.56 4.03
N LYS A 135 -6.48 -15.56 5.04
CA LYS A 135 -6.40 -16.46 6.21
C LYS A 135 -6.38 -17.96 5.87
N HIS A 136 -5.83 -18.75 6.77
CA HIS A 136 -5.74 -20.20 6.68
C HIS A 136 -6.14 -20.82 8.01
N ILE A 137 -7.04 -21.80 7.98
CA ILE A 137 -7.60 -22.38 9.21
C ILE A 137 -6.56 -23.23 9.91
N LEU A 138 -6.36 -22.95 11.20
CA LEU A 138 -5.50 -23.75 12.06
C LEU A 138 -6.12 -25.14 12.25
N ARG A 139 -5.41 -26.15 11.77
CA ARG A 139 -5.74 -27.56 12.00
C ARG A 139 -5.23 -27.99 13.38
N LYS A 140 -6.13 -28.01 14.38
CA LYS A 140 -5.79 -28.43 15.76
C LYS A 140 -5.70 -29.95 15.86
N GLU A 141 -4.73 -30.42 16.66
CA GLU A 141 -4.52 -31.84 16.96
C GLU A 141 -5.72 -32.49 17.66
N GLN A 142 -5.82 -33.81 17.54
CA GLN A 142 -6.76 -34.63 18.30
C GLN A 142 -6.48 -34.52 19.81
N GLY A 143 -7.51 -34.19 20.60
CA GLY A 143 -7.41 -34.12 22.06
C GLY A 143 -7.98 -32.86 22.72
N ALA A 144 -8.41 -31.86 21.93
CA ALA A 144 -9.18 -30.74 22.48
C ALA A 144 -10.62 -31.19 22.78
N PHE A 145 -11.00 -31.21 24.05
CA PHE A 145 -12.38 -31.35 24.46
C PHE A 145 -13.11 -30.01 24.24
N ASP A 146 -14.39 -30.02 23.85
CA ASP A 146 -15.23 -28.83 24.06
C ASP A 146 -15.54 -28.63 25.55
N ASP A 147 -16.20 -27.52 25.89
CA ASP A 147 -16.59 -27.21 27.27
C ASP A 147 -17.53 -28.28 27.87
N ASP A 148 -18.10 -29.14 27.03
CA ASP A 148 -18.98 -30.27 27.38
C ASP A 148 -18.23 -31.62 27.47
N GLY A 149 -16.90 -31.64 27.33
CA GLY A 149 -16.09 -32.85 27.47
C GLY A 149 -16.15 -33.80 26.26
N VAL A 150 -16.63 -33.35 25.10
CA VAL A 150 -16.66 -34.13 23.85
C VAL A 150 -15.34 -33.95 23.10
N PRO A 151 -14.66 -35.03 22.70
CA PRO A 151 -13.45 -34.94 21.89
C PRO A 151 -13.77 -34.25 20.55
N LYS A 152 -13.20 -33.07 20.30
CA LYS A 152 -13.26 -32.46 18.96
C LYS A 152 -12.50 -33.37 17.99
N ARG A 153 -13.15 -33.75 16.88
CA ARG A 153 -12.47 -34.41 15.75
C ARG A 153 -11.52 -33.41 15.08
N GLY A 154 -10.33 -33.25 15.66
CA GLY A 154 -9.22 -32.54 15.04
C GLY A 154 -8.61 -33.37 13.91
N GLY A 155 -8.19 -32.71 12.83
CA GLY A 155 -7.39 -33.34 11.78
C GLY A 155 -5.99 -32.75 11.84
N THR A 156 -4.96 -33.57 12.00
CA THR A 156 -3.55 -33.13 11.94
C THR A 156 -3.17 -32.85 10.49
N GLU A 157 -2.51 -31.72 10.24
CA GLU A 157 -1.96 -31.44 8.92
C GLU A 157 -0.82 -32.41 8.62
N ARG A 158 -0.82 -33.02 7.43
CA ARG A 158 0.27 -33.91 7.02
C ARG A 158 1.49 -33.05 6.69
N PRO A 159 2.67 -33.31 7.29
CA PRO A 159 3.89 -32.63 6.91
C PRO A 159 4.17 -32.80 5.42
N ASP A 160 4.47 -31.69 4.74
CA ASP A 160 4.85 -31.67 3.33
C ASP A 160 6.25 -31.06 3.21
N PRO A 161 7.28 -31.83 2.80
CA PRO A 161 8.66 -31.35 2.73
C PRO A 161 8.83 -30.18 1.75
N ARG A 162 7.94 -30.06 0.76
CA ARG A 162 7.96 -28.96 -0.22
C ARG A 162 7.59 -27.61 0.40
N THR A 163 7.09 -27.59 1.65
CA THR A 163 6.68 -26.36 2.34
C THR A 163 7.85 -25.41 2.59
N ALA A 164 9.07 -25.92 2.74
CA ALA A 164 10.27 -25.10 2.96
C ALA A 164 10.55 -24.18 1.76
N ASP A 165 10.40 -24.71 0.54
CA ASP A 165 10.62 -23.98 -0.71
C ASP A 165 9.33 -23.30 -1.21
N ALA A 166 8.18 -23.60 -0.59
CA ALA A 166 6.91 -22.99 -0.92
C ALA A 166 6.94 -21.50 -0.57
N GLY A 167 6.79 -20.67 -1.61
CA GLY A 167 6.89 -19.22 -1.46
C GLY A 167 7.87 -18.58 -2.44
N GLY A 168 8.85 -19.35 -2.92
CA GLY A 168 9.88 -18.88 -3.85
C GLY A 168 10.49 -17.54 -3.42
N ASP A 169 10.87 -16.73 -4.40
CA ASP A 169 11.49 -15.41 -4.21
C ASP A 169 10.46 -14.27 -3.96
N TYR A 170 9.25 -14.62 -3.51
CA TYR A 170 8.21 -13.66 -3.13
C TYR A 170 8.03 -13.58 -1.60
N TYR A 171 8.19 -14.70 -0.90
CA TYR A 171 7.92 -14.80 0.52
C TYR A 171 9.17 -14.51 1.37
N LEU A 172 9.00 -13.70 2.41
CA LEU A 172 9.92 -13.72 3.54
C LEU A 172 9.66 -14.94 4.41
N SER A 173 10.75 -15.58 4.86
CA SER A 173 10.64 -16.69 5.80
C SER A 173 10.12 -16.22 7.16
N ARG A 174 9.46 -17.12 7.91
CA ARG A 174 8.95 -16.80 9.25
C ARG A 174 10.10 -16.40 10.17
N GLU A 175 11.24 -17.08 10.06
CA GLU A 175 12.46 -16.79 10.81
C GLU A 175 12.96 -15.37 10.54
N LYS A 176 12.98 -14.95 9.26
CA LYS A 176 13.44 -13.61 8.87
C LYS A 176 12.55 -12.52 9.45
N VAL A 177 11.23 -12.76 9.50
CA VAL A 177 10.23 -11.86 10.10
C VAL A 177 10.32 -11.84 11.62
N ASP A 178 10.46 -12.99 12.26
CA ASP A 178 10.43 -13.13 13.72
C ASP A 178 11.67 -12.54 14.40
N ARG A 179 12.77 -12.29 13.66
CA ARG A 179 13.89 -11.45 14.14
C ARG A 179 13.45 -10.03 14.54
N TRP A 180 12.31 -9.56 14.04
CA TRP A 180 11.72 -8.26 14.34
C TRP A 180 10.56 -8.36 15.35
N SER A 181 10.37 -9.50 16.02
CA SER A 181 9.33 -9.64 17.04
C SER A 181 9.60 -8.69 18.22
N LYS A 182 8.53 -8.34 18.95
CA LYS A 182 8.64 -7.43 20.11
C LYS A 182 9.59 -8.00 21.17
N GLU A 183 9.57 -9.31 21.37
CA GLU A 183 10.40 -10.02 22.34
C GLU A 183 11.89 -9.91 21.98
N VAL A 184 12.22 -10.09 20.69
CA VAL A 184 13.60 -9.97 20.19
C VAL A 184 14.07 -8.51 20.24
N LEU A 185 13.23 -7.57 19.81
CA LEU A 185 13.54 -6.15 19.86
C LEU A 185 13.77 -5.65 21.29
N ALA A 186 13.00 -6.13 22.27
CA ALA A 186 13.19 -5.80 23.68
C ALA A 186 14.54 -6.29 24.24
N GLN A 187 15.12 -7.35 23.68
CA GLN A 187 16.43 -7.86 24.07
C GLN A 187 17.58 -7.11 23.38
N GLN A 188 17.36 -6.64 22.15
CA GLN A 188 18.38 -6.01 21.32
C GLN A 188 18.56 -4.51 21.60
N VAL A 189 17.53 -3.84 22.14
CA VAL A 189 17.56 -2.39 22.34
C VAL A 189 17.52 -2.05 23.84
N GLN A 190 18.68 -1.74 24.43
CA GLN A 190 18.74 -0.98 25.67
C GLN A 190 18.52 0.50 25.32
N ILE A 191 17.27 0.95 25.33
CA ILE A 191 16.95 2.36 25.07
C ILE A 191 17.22 3.17 26.35
N PRO A 192 18.16 4.15 26.37
CA PRO A 192 18.10 5.24 27.34
C PRO A 192 16.83 6.03 27.02
N ARG A 193 15.90 6.16 27.98
CA ARG A 193 14.77 7.08 27.84
C ARG A 193 15.32 8.46 27.48
N SER A 194 15.02 8.96 26.28
CA SER A 194 15.23 10.37 25.98
C SER A 194 14.22 11.16 26.80
N ASP A 195 14.71 12.01 27.69
CA ASP A 195 13.89 12.92 28.52
C ASP A 195 13.36 14.14 27.74
N ASP A 196 13.28 14.09 26.40
CA ASP A 196 12.69 15.16 25.58
C ASP A 196 11.15 14.98 25.52
N PRO A 197 10.33 15.86 26.12
CA PRO A 197 8.89 15.69 26.20
C PRO A 197 8.11 16.16 24.96
N GLU A 198 8.74 16.33 23.79
CA GLU A 198 8.08 16.93 22.62
C GLU A 198 8.37 16.19 21.32
N GLU A 199 7.61 15.13 21.06
CA GLU A 199 6.98 14.81 19.76
C GLU A 199 6.19 13.50 19.93
N ASP A 200 5.24 13.48 20.85
CA ASP A 200 4.32 12.35 20.97
C ASP A 200 3.49 12.29 19.68
N ASN A 201 3.68 11.23 18.89
CA ASN A 201 3.06 11.08 17.58
C ASN A 201 1.56 10.79 17.77
N LEU A 202 0.77 11.84 17.97
CA LEU A 202 -0.70 11.89 18.19
C LEU A 202 -1.53 11.15 17.12
N CYS A 203 -0.91 10.61 16.07
CA CYS A 203 -1.53 9.74 15.07
C CYS A 203 -1.64 8.28 15.53
N GLN A 204 -0.71 7.76 16.36
CA GLN A 204 -0.71 6.34 16.78
C GLN A 204 -1.93 5.96 17.64
N GLU A 205 -2.45 6.88 18.49
CA GLU A 205 -3.63 6.61 19.31
C GLU A 205 -4.93 6.43 18.48
N ARG A 206 -4.93 6.81 17.20
CA ARG A 206 -6.14 6.87 16.36
C ARG A 206 -6.50 5.54 15.68
N TRP A 207 -5.59 4.56 15.68
CA TRP A 207 -5.75 3.26 15.01
C TRP A 207 -6.15 2.10 15.95
N LYS A 208 -6.30 2.35 17.27
CA LYS A 208 -6.85 1.37 18.21
C LYS A 208 -8.36 1.21 18.05
N ASN A 209 -8.80 0.58 16.97
CA ASN A 209 -10.19 0.20 16.75
C ASN A 209 -10.34 -1.32 16.62
N MET A 210 -10.11 -2.05 17.72
CA MET A 210 -10.84 -3.25 18.13
C MET A 210 -10.33 -3.66 19.52
N SER A 211 -11.16 -4.23 20.40
CA SER A 211 -10.65 -4.74 21.69
C SER A 211 -9.68 -5.90 21.43
N GLU A 212 -8.50 -5.83 22.06
CA GLU A 212 -7.42 -6.83 21.91
C GLU A 212 -7.94 -8.25 22.22
N GLU A 213 -8.82 -8.38 23.22
CA GLU A 213 -9.39 -9.64 23.68
C GLU A 213 -10.36 -10.33 22.69
N ILE A 214 -11.16 -9.56 21.94
CA ILE A 214 -12.04 -10.09 20.87
C ILE A 214 -11.21 -10.46 19.63
N THR A 215 -10.15 -9.69 19.39
CA THR A 215 -9.25 -9.85 18.25
C THR A 215 -8.38 -11.10 18.40
N GLU A 216 -7.86 -11.37 19.60
CA GLU A 216 -7.12 -12.59 19.94
C GLU A 216 -7.99 -13.85 19.81
N ARG A 217 -9.23 -13.83 20.31
CA ARG A 217 -10.18 -14.96 20.14
C ARG A 217 -10.53 -15.21 18.66
N MET A 218 -10.69 -14.16 17.87
CA MET A 218 -10.98 -14.27 16.43
C MET A 218 -9.78 -14.85 15.65
N TRP A 219 -8.54 -14.54 16.06
CA TRP A 219 -7.32 -15.05 15.41
C TRP A 219 -6.96 -16.48 15.84
N GLY A 220 -7.38 -16.95 17.02
CA GLY A 220 -7.10 -18.32 17.50
C GLY A 220 -7.68 -19.47 16.67
N ILE A 221 -8.46 -19.16 15.62
CA ILE A 221 -9.00 -20.12 14.63
C ILE A 221 -8.06 -20.27 13.41
N PHE A 222 -7.20 -19.29 13.15
CA PHE A 222 -6.35 -19.25 11.95
C PHE A 222 -4.86 -19.41 12.33
N ASP A 223 -4.09 -20.12 11.51
CA ASP A 223 -2.62 -20.14 11.68
C ASP A 223 -2.05 -18.87 11.05
N GLU A 224 -2.21 -18.74 9.73
CA GLU A 224 -2.05 -17.47 9.02
C GLU A 224 -3.36 -16.69 9.02
N THR A 225 -3.32 -15.45 9.48
CA THR A 225 -4.44 -14.51 9.56
C THR A 225 -4.54 -13.61 8.32
N GLY A 226 -3.53 -13.65 7.44
CA GLY A 226 -3.45 -12.81 6.25
C GLY A 226 -2.04 -12.78 5.65
N ILE A 227 -1.79 -11.77 4.81
CA ILE A 227 -0.46 -11.44 4.30
C ILE A 227 -0.16 -9.95 4.49
N PHE A 228 1.10 -9.60 4.68
CA PHE A 228 1.61 -8.26 4.41
C PHE A 228 2.22 -8.26 3.01
N LEU A 229 1.90 -7.26 2.19
CA LEU A 229 2.35 -7.14 0.80
C LEU A 229 3.10 -5.84 0.59
N ALA A 230 4.17 -5.87 -0.21
CA ALA A 230 4.82 -4.69 -0.74
C ALA A 230 4.84 -4.72 -2.28
N LEU A 231 4.59 -3.57 -2.89
CA LEU A 231 4.55 -3.35 -4.33
C LEU A 231 5.48 -2.20 -4.72
N CYS A 232 6.01 -2.19 -5.94
CA CYS A 232 6.58 -0.96 -6.50
C CYS A 232 5.46 -0.05 -7.03
N ARG A 233 5.79 1.20 -7.36
CA ARG A 233 4.84 2.16 -7.97
C ARG A 233 4.16 1.65 -9.24
N HIS A 234 4.82 0.78 -10.00
CA HIS A 234 4.28 0.19 -11.24
C HIS A 234 3.41 -1.05 -10.99
N GLY A 235 3.21 -1.45 -9.73
CA GLY A 235 2.33 -2.56 -9.35
C GLY A 235 2.98 -3.95 -9.32
N PHE A 236 4.30 -4.06 -9.54
CA PHE A 236 5.00 -5.35 -9.39
C PHE A 236 5.09 -5.73 -7.93
N VAL A 237 4.87 -7.00 -7.64
CA VAL A 237 5.04 -7.51 -6.28
C VAL A 237 6.51 -7.52 -5.91
N LEU A 238 6.87 -6.83 -4.83
CA LEU A 238 8.21 -6.83 -4.28
C LEU A 238 8.37 -7.98 -3.31
N LEU A 239 7.63 -7.98 -2.19
CA LEU A 239 7.75 -9.01 -1.17
C LEU A 239 6.40 -9.24 -0.48
N ILE A 240 6.21 -10.43 0.04
CA ILE A 240 5.11 -10.75 0.94
C ILE A 240 5.58 -11.47 2.19
N ALA A 241 4.85 -11.31 3.29
CA ALA A 241 5.05 -12.04 4.53
C ALA A 241 3.71 -12.58 5.03
N ASP A 242 3.68 -13.82 5.52
CA ASP A 242 2.48 -14.33 6.20
C ASP A 242 2.31 -13.62 7.54
N MET A 243 1.09 -13.12 7.80
CA MET A 243 0.72 -12.68 9.14
C MET A 243 0.29 -13.92 9.94
N VAL A 244 1.00 -14.23 11.03
CA VAL A 244 0.83 -15.47 11.79
C VAL A 244 0.23 -15.18 13.16
N LYS A 245 -0.97 -15.71 13.42
CA LYS A 245 -1.73 -15.57 14.69
C LYS A 245 -1.81 -14.13 15.22
N SER A 246 -1.69 -13.16 14.33
CA SER A 246 -1.65 -11.75 14.65
C SER A 246 -2.37 -10.95 13.58
N GLY A 247 -2.55 -9.66 13.80
CA GLY A 247 -2.94 -8.72 12.76
C GLY A 247 -1.66 -8.20 12.15
N GLU A 248 -1.74 -6.97 11.67
CA GLU A 248 -0.61 -6.25 11.14
C GLU A 248 0.28 -5.71 12.27
N LEU A 249 1.25 -6.52 12.69
CA LEU A 249 2.27 -6.11 13.65
C LEU A 249 3.44 -5.42 12.92
N ALA A 250 4.09 -4.49 13.61
CA ALA A 250 5.27 -3.78 13.10
C ALA A 250 6.38 -4.68 12.54
N LYS A 251 6.52 -5.92 13.04
CA LYS A 251 7.54 -6.88 12.60
C LYS A 251 7.49 -7.17 11.10
N TYR A 252 6.30 -7.18 10.49
CA TYR A 252 6.14 -7.47 9.06
C TYR A 252 6.70 -6.32 8.21
N GLY A 253 6.30 -5.09 8.52
CA GLY A 253 6.84 -3.89 7.87
C GLY A 253 8.35 -3.76 8.07
N LEU A 254 8.87 -4.09 9.26
CA LEU A 254 10.31 -3.98 9.54
C LEU A 254 11.13 -4.98 8.73
N ALA A 255 10.67 -6.23 8.65
CA ALA A 255 11.32 -7.29 7.89
C ALA A 255 11.33 -7.02 6.38
N ILE A 256 10.22 -6.47 5.87
CA ILE A 256 10.11 -6.06 4.47
C ILE A 256 11.01 -4.86 4.22
N ALA A 257 10.94 -3.80 5.02
CA ALA A 257 11.81 -2.61 4.86
C ALA A 257 13.30 -2.98 4.88
N ASP A 258 13.72 -3.85 5.81
CA ASP A 258 15.10 -4.36 5.85
C ASP A 258 15.50 -5.06 4.55
N SER A 259 14.65 -5.94 4.04
CA SER A 259 14.91 -6.69 2.80
C SER A 259 14.91 -5.81 1.55
N LEU A 260 13.99 -4.84 1.47
CA LEU A 260 13.91 -3.88 0.37
C LEU A 260 15.16 -2.98 0.35
N LEU A 261 15.64 -2.55 1.53
CA LEU A 261 16.86 -1.75 1.64
C LEU A 261 18.13 -2.53 1.27
N ASP A 262 18.18 -3.85 1.52
CA ASP A 262 19.28 -4.70 1.01
C ASP A 262 19.22 -4.86 -0.51
N ALA A 263 18.01 -4.96 -1.08
CA ALA A 263 17.83 -5.22 -2.50
C ALA A 263 18.02 -3.96 -3.37
N PHE A 264 17.51 -2.81 -2.92
CA PHE A 264 17.40 -1.60 -3.75
C PHE A 264 18.33 -0.45 -3.31
N GLY A 265 18.87 -0.51 -2.08
CA GLY A 265 19.86 0.45 -1.61
C GLY A 265 19.26 1.82 -1.23
N PRO A 266 19.94 2.93 -1.58
CA PRO A 266 19.62 4.25 -1.07
C PRO A 266 18.38 4.88 -1.72
N ASP A 267 17.87 5.94 -1.08
CA ASP A 267 16.83 6.83 -1.62
C ASP A 267 15.51 6.08 -1.97
N PHE A 268 15.18 5.05 -1.18
CA PHE A 268 13.92 4.32 -1.29
C PHE A 268 12.81 5.02 -0.49
N GLY A 269 11.71 5.38 -1.16
CA GLY A 269 10.49 5.89 -0.54
C GLY A 269 9.45 4.79 -0.35
N PHE A 270 8.97 4.59 0.88
CA PHE A 270 8.02 3.53 1.21
C PHE A 270 6.71 4.09 1.77
N GLY A 271 5.66 3.97 0.97
CA GLY A 271 4.28 4.25 1.34
C GLY A 271 3.73 3.24 2.33
N TYR A 272 3.15 3.75 3.40
CA TYR A 272 2.44 2.94 4.39
C TYR A 272 1.38 3.79 5.10
N ASP A 273 0.18 3.26 5.32
CA ASP A 273 -0.94 3.94 5.98
C ASP A 273 -0.55 4.58 7.31
N ILE A 274 0.27 3.87 8.08
CA ILE A 274 0.80 4.32 9.37
C ILE A 274 2.23 4.84 9.26
N GLY A 275 2.67 5.25 8.07
CA GLY A 275 4.05 5.62 7.76
C GLY A 275 4.66 6.63 8.73
N CYS A 276 3.86 7.61 9.19
CA CYS A 276 4.31 8.58 10.19
C CYS A 276 4.68 7.94 11.54
N GLY A 277 3.90 6.97 12.01
CA GLY A 277 4.15 6.24 13.26
C GLY A 277 5.16 5.10 13.06
N PHE A 278 5.24 4.58 11.85
CA PHE A 278 6.18 3.54 11.49
C PHE A 278 7.61 4.09 11.36
N GLU A 279 7.80 5.34 10.93
CA GLU A 279 9.13 6.00 10.98
C GLU A 279 9.70 5.99 12.40
N GLU A 280 8.87 6.25 13.41
CA GLU A 280 9.28 6.20 14.82
C GLU A 280 9.62 4.77 15.27
N THR A 281 8.87 3.79 14.78
CA THR A 281 9.16 2.38 15.00
C THR A 281 10.54 2.01 14.43
N ILE A 282 10.87 2.49 13.23
CA ILE A 282 12.19 2.27 12.61
C ILE A 282 13.29 2.93 13.43
N LYS A 283 13.10 4.19 13.87
CA LYS A 283 14.09 4.92 14.69
C LYS A 283 14.39 4.23 16.00
N ASN A 284 13.41 3.52 16.57
CA ASN A 284 13.55 2.77 17.82
C ASN A 284 13.89 1.29 17.61
N SER A 285 14.31 0.91 16.40
CA SER A 285 14.70 -0.46 16.06
C SER A 285 16.15 -0.54 15.61
N PRO A 286 16.73 -1.76 15.55
CA PRO A 286 18.03 -2.01 14.93
C PRO A 286 18.14 -1.59 13.46
N LEU A 287 17.01 -1.33 12.78
CA LEU A 287 17.00 -0.86 11.39
C LEU A 287 17.46 0.61 11.26
N ARG A 288 17.42 1.40 12.34
CA ARG A 288 17.73 2.84 12.33
C ARG A 288 19.05 3.20 11.61
N PRO A 289 20.20 2.55 11.90
CA PRO A 289 21.46 2.94 11.27
C PRO A 289 21.44 2.72 9.76
N LYS A 290 20.86 1.60 9.31
CA LYS A 290 20.73 1.25 7.90
C LYS A 290 19.76 2.18 7.18
N ALA A 291 18.58 2.42 7.77
CA ALA A 291 17.60 3.37 7.24
C ALA A 291 18.17 4.79 7.11
N LYS A 292 18.93 5.26 8.11
CA LYS A 292 19.59 6.57 8.04
C LYS A 292 20.69 6.62 6.98
N ARG A 293 21.53 5.58 6.90
CA ARG A 293 22.63 5.49 5.92
C ARG A 293 22.12 5.48 4.48
N LEU A 294 21.01 4.78 4.24
CA LEU A 294 20.41 4.63 2.92
C LEU A 294 19.35 5.71 2.62
N ASN A 295 19.21 6.74 3.46
CA ASN A 295 18.20 7.79 3.29
C ASN A 295 16.78 7.25 3.06
N PHE A 296 16.40 6.18 3.78
CA PHE A 296 15.07 5.59 3.70
C PHE A 296 14.01 6.58 4.19
N LYS A 297 12.92 6.74 3.43
CA LYS A 297 11.83 7.66 3.78
C LYS A 297 10.50 6.93 3.85
N MET A 298 9.80 7.12 4.96
CA MET A 298 8.41 6.73 5.08
C MET A 298 7.52 7.78 4.43
N LEU A 299 6.49 7.30 3.75
CA LEU A 299 5.49 8.09 3.05
C LEU A 299 4.10 7.62 3.48
N VAL A 300 3.10 8.45 3.29
CA VAL A 300 1.68 8.15 3.53
C VAL A 300 0.92 8.39 2.23
N SER A 301 0.04 7.46 1.87
CA SER A 301 -0.77 7.56 0.64
C SER A 301 -1.74 8.73 0.68
N SER A 302 -2.13 9.21 -0.50
CA SER A 302 -2.99 10.39 -0.65
C SER A 302 -4.35 10.20 0.05
N PHE A 303 -5.01 9.05 -0.15
CA PHE A 303 -6.30 8.75 0.47
C PHE A 303 -6.26 8.67 1.99
N HIS A 304 -5.20 8.11 2.57
CA HIS A 304 -5.09 7.97 4.03
C HIS A 304 -4.58 9.24 4.73
N GLY A 305 -4.05 10.23 3.98
CA GLY A 305 -3.56 11.50 4.52
C GLY A 305 -4.55 12.23 5.42
N HIS A 306 -5.83 12.10 5.10
CA HIS A 306 -6.96 12.61 5.87
C HIS A 306 -7.02 12.10 7.32
N ALA A 307 -6.55 10.88 7.59
CA ALA A 307 -6.53 10.32 8.94
C ALA A 307 -5.41 10.92 9.82
N HIS A 308 -4.42 11.56 9.20
CA HIS A 308 -3.23 12.10 9.85
C HIS A 308 -3.42 13.54 10.31
N ASN A 309 -2.74 13.92 11.40
CA ASN A 309 -2.71 15.32 11.82
C ASN A 309 -1.99 16.18 10.76
N ARG A 310 -2.26 17.49 10.77
CA ARG A 310 -1.77 18.41 9.74
C ARG A 310 -0.24 18.39 9.58
N MET A 311 0.50 18.23 10.68
CA MET A 311 1.97 18.16 10.63
C MET A 311 2.44 16.88 9.94
N CYS A 312 1.82 15.74 10.27
CA CYS A 312 2.08 14.47 9.60
C CYS A 312 1.72 14.52 8.12
N GLN A 313 0.62 15.18 7.75
CA GLN A 313 0.27 15.39 6.34
C GLN A 313 1.40 16.14 5.61
N LEU A 314 1.81 17.29 6.13
CA LEU A 314 2.84 18.12 5.47
C LEU A 314 4.21 17.42 5.35
N ARG A 315 4.52 16.47 6.25
CA ARG A 315 5.82 15.78 6.28
C ARG A 315 5.84 14.46 5.50
N TYR A 316 4.75 13.70 5.48
CA TYR A 316 4.73 12.33 4.98
C TYR A 316 3.77 12.11 3.81
N LEU A 317 2.76 12.94 3.64
CA LEU A 317 1.73 12.70 2.62
C LEU A 317 2.34 12.85 1.22
N ALA A 318 2.02 11.89 0.35
CA ALA A 318 2.41 11.86 -1.05
C ALA A 318 2.23 13.21 -1.77
N THR A 319 1.17 13.95 -1.43
CA THR A 319 0.85 15.26 -1.99
C THR A 319 1.87 16.36 -1.67
N TYR A 320 2.60 16.30 -0.56
CA TYR A 320 3.50 17.39 -0.11
C TYR A 320 4.98 17.05 -0.21
N VAL A 321 5.32 15.77 -0.35
CA VAL A 321 6.70 15.33 -0.41
C VAL A 321 7.21 15.42 -1.85
N LEU A 322 8.28 16.18 -2.06
CA LEU A 322 8.93 16.31 -3.37
C LEU A 322 9.47 14.96 -3.84
N GLY A 323 9.36 14.70 -5.14
CA GLY A 323 9.90 13.52 -5.81
C GLY A 323 8.92 12.36 -6.00
N LEU A 324 7.67 12.49 -5.54
CA LEU A 324 6.60 11.51 -5.82
C LEU A 324 5.92 11.73 -7.17
N GLY A 325 5.98 12.95 -7.73
CA GLY A 325 5.22 13.27 -8.94
C GLY A 325 3.73 12.98 -8.76
N LEU A 326 3.13 12.20 -9.66
CA LEU A 326 1.70 11.87 -9.65
C LEU A 326 1.35 10.64 -8.78
N GLU A 327 2.34 10.02 -8.12
CA GLU A 327 2.12 8.82 -7.32
C GLU A 327 1.16 9.04 -6.14
N ASP A 328 0.20 8.12 -5.96
CA ASP A 328 -0.77 8.13 -4.85
C ASP A 328 -0.41 7.15 -3.71
N LEU A 329 0.43 6.15 -3.99
CA LEU A 329 0.84 5.05 -3.11
C LEU A 329 -0.29 4.09 -2.71
N GLU A 330 -1.38 4.01 -3.49
CA GLU A 330 -2.58 3.18 -3.25
C GLU A 330 -2.57 1.87 -4.06
N GLY A 331 -1.37 1.36 -4.34
CA GLY A 331 -1.20 0.12 -5.08
C GLY A 331 -1.75 -1.10 -4.34
N CYS A 332 -1.64 -1.14 -3.01
CA CYS A 332 -2.01 -2.28 -2.19
C CYS A 332 -3.51 -2.57 -2.23
N GLU A 333 -4.36 -1.56 -2.08
CA GLU A 333 -5.81 -1.69 -2.07
C GLU A 333 -6.33 -2.21 -3.42
N ARG A 334 -5.80 -1.66 -4.51
CA ARG A 334 -6.07 -2.12 -5.88
C ARG A 334 -5.68 -3.59 -6.04
N TYR A 335 -4.50 -3.98 -5.56
CA TYR A 335 -4.04 -5.36 -5.60
C TYR A 335 -4.93 -6.30 -4.78
N PHE A 336 -5.26 -5.90 -3.56
CA PHE A 336 -6.07 -6.69 -2.64
C PHE A 336 -7.47 -6.96 -3.17
N SER A 337 -8.09 -5.97 -3.84
CA SER A 337 -9.40 -6.15 -4.48
C SER A 337 -9.45 -7.40 -5.37
N ARG A 338 -8.37 -7.65 -6.12
CA ARG A 338 -8.23 -8.79 -7.03
C ARG A 338 -7.80 -10.05 -6.30
N SER A 339 -6.78 -9.96 -5.44
CA SER A 339 -6.21 -11.13 -4.75
C SER A 339 -7.18 -11.76 -3.75
N ASN A 340 -8.14 -11.00 -3.21
CA ASN A 340 -9.13 -11.50 -2.25
C ASN A 340 -9.96 -12.68 -2.79
N ALA A 341 -10.10 -12.81 -4.11
CA ALA A 341 -10.79 -13.94 -4.74
C ALA A 341 -10.15 -15.31 -4.41
N LEU A 342 -8.84 -15.35 -4.12
CA LEU A 342 -8.12 -16.57 -3.70
C LEU A 342 -8.62 -17.11 -2.36
N ALA A 343 -9.18 -16.27 -1.49
CA ALA A 343 -9.51 -16.65 -0.11
C ALA A 343 -10.38 -17.91 -0.03
N ARG A 344 -11.29 -18.09 -1.00
CA ARG A 344 -12.22 -19.22 -1.04
C ARG A 344 -11.54 -20.56 -1.33
N THR A 345 -10.48 -20.56 -2.13
CA THR A 345 -9.79 -21.79 -2.54
C THR A 345 -8.66 -22.17 -1.59
N ILE A 346 -8.08 -21.20 -0.88
CA ILE A 346 -6.92 -21.43 0.00
C ILE A 346 -7.27 -21.62 1.49
N ARG A 347 -8.48 -21.26 1.95
CA ARG A 347 -8.85 -21.26 3.38
C ARG A 347 -8.58 -22.59 4.09
N TYR A 348 -8.84 -23.70 3.39
CA TYR A 348 -8.73 -25.07 3.91
C TYR A 348 -7.61 -25.89 3.24
N ALA A 349 -6.80 -25.24 2.38
CA ALA A 349 -5.66 -25.87 1.72
C ALA A 349 -4.61 -26.31 2.76
N SER A 350 -3.58 -27.05 2.37
CA SER A 350 -2.40 -27.19 3.23
C SER A 350 -1.55 -25.91 3.16
N VAL A 351 -0.62 -25.72 4.10
CA VAL A 351 0.35 -24.60 4.08
C VAL A 351 1.08 -24.55 2.73
N PHE A 352 1.56 -25.71 2.25
CA PHE A 352 2.18 -25.83 0.93
C PHE A 352 1.26 -25.33 -0.20
N HIS A 353 0.05 -25.89 -0.33
CA HIS A 353 -0.84 -25.55 -1.44
C HIS A 353 -1.35 -24.11 -1.35
N ARG A 354 -1.50 -23.56 -0.14
CA ARG A 354 -1.82 -22.14 0.06
C ARG A 354 -0.71 -21.26 -0.51
N LYS A 355 0.54 -21.47 -0.08
CA LYS A 355 1.68 -20.68 -0.57
C LYS A 355 1.91 -20.87 -2.07
N GLN A 356 1.80 -22.09 -2.58
CA GLN A 356 1.89 -22.37 -4.01
C GLN A 356 0.80 -21.64 -4.80
N SER A 357 -0.44 -21.64 -4.32
CA SER A 357 -1.55 -20.94 -4.98
C SER A 357 -1.38 -19.43 -4.98
N ILE A 358 -0.95 -18.85 -3.86
CA ILE A 358 -0.66 -17.41 -3.75
C ILE A 358 0.48 -17.05 -4.71
N THR A 359 1.65 -17.68 -4.58
CA THR A 359 2.82 -17.35 -5.43
C THR A 359 2.58 -17.54 -6.91
N THR A 360 1.88 -18.60 -7.32
CA THR A 360 1.54 -18.81 -8.74
C THR A 360 0.62 -17.68 -9.24
N TYR A 361 -0.31 -17.20 -8.41
CA TYR A 361 -1.14 -16.04 -8.73
C TYR A 361 -0.32 -14.75 -8.84
N LEU A 362 0.58 -14.47 -7.88
CA LEU A 362 1.44 -13.27 -7.94
C LEU A 362 2.29 -13.26 -9.22
N ALA A 363 2.96 -14.38 -9.52
CA ALA A 363 3.77 -14.52 -10.72
C ALA A 363 2.95 -14.38 -12.00
N HIS A 364 1.70 -14.87 -12.01
CA HIS A 364 0.79 -14.68 -13.13
C HIS A 364 0.41 -13.21 -13.31
N VAL A 365 0.04 -12.51 -12.23
CA VAL A 365 -0.28 -11.09 -12.27
C VAL A 365 0.92 -10.28 -12.77
N ASP A 366 2.11 -10.49 -12.20
CA ASP A 366 3.32 -9.79 -12.64
C ASP A 366 3.60 -10.01 -14.15
N SER A 367 3.44 -11.25 -14.64
CA SER A 367 3.80 -11.61 -16.02
C SER A 367 2.74 -11.26 -17.07
N PHE A 368 1.45 -11.35 -16.73
CA PHE A 368 0.35 -11.24 -17.69
C PHE A 368 -0.50 -9.99 -17.51
N GLU A 369 -0.32 -9.25 -16.41
CA GLU A 369 -1.08 -8.04 -16.10
C GLU A 369 -0.16 -6.86 -15.92
N THR A 370 0.77 -6.94 -14.96
CA THR A 370 1.62 -5.81 -14.57
C THR A 370 2.62 -5.48 -15.67
N TYR A 371 3.39 -6.48 -16.13
CA TYR A 371 4.38 -6.25 -17.19
C TYR A 371 3.73 -5.73 -18.48
N PRO A 372 2.72 -6.40 -19.09
CA PRO A 372 2.13 -5.93 -20.34
C PRO A 372 1.45 -4.55 -20.25
N ASN A 373 1.02 -4.11 -19.06
CA ASN A 373 0.42 -2.80 -18.83
C ASN A 373 1.42 -1.72 -18.38
N LEU A 374 2.70 -2.05 -18.22
CA LEU A 374 3.73 -1.11 -17.77
C LEU A 374 3.83 0.12 -18.67
N SER A 375 3.88 -0.05 -20.00
CA SER A 375 3.91 1.10 -20.91
C SER A 375 2.60 1.89 -20.91
N LYS A 376 1.44 1.24 -20.67
CA LYS A 376 0.16 1.94 -20.54
C LYS A 376 0.18 2.86 -19.32
N PHE A 377 0.63 2.35 -18.17
CA PHE A 377 0.83 3.17 -16.97
C PHE A 377 1.74 4.38 -17.24
N LEU A 378 2.87 4.18 -17.94
CA LEU A 378 3.80 5.27 -18.23
C LEU A 378 3.19 6.32 -19.18
N VAL A 379 2.51 5.88 -20.24
CA VAL A 379 1.87 6.76 -21.23
C VAL A 379 0.70 7.53 -20.62
N ASP A 380 -0.15 6.87 -19.84
CA ASP A 380 -1.32 7.47 -19.20
C ASP A 380 -0.90 8.53 -18.17
N ASN A 381 0.13 8.25 -17.36
CA ASN A 381 0.70 9.25 -16.44
C ASN A 381 1.38 10.40 -17.17
N TYR A 382 2.04 10.14 -18.31
CA TYR A 382 2.65 11.22 -19.11
C TYR A 382 1.56 12.14 -19.67
N LYS A 383 0.48 11.57 -20.20
CA LYS A 383 -0.71 12.30 -20.66
C LYS A 383 -1.30 13.13 -19.52
N GLN A 384 -1.54 12.51 -18.37
CA GLN A 384 -2.09 13.19 -17.19
C GLN A 384 -1.21 14.35 -16.73
N ALA A 385 0.12 14.17 -16.73
CA ALA A 385 1.04 15.24 -16.39
C ALA A 385 0.96 16.41 -17.38
N LEU A 386 0.91 16.13 -18.69
CA LEU A 386 0.73 17.18 -19.70
C LEU A 386 -0.60 17.93 -19.56
N ASP A 387 -1.70 17.20 -19.34
CA ASP A 387 -3.04 17.78 -19.15
C ASP A 387 -3.09 18.69 -17.91
N ILE A 388 -2.40 18.30 -16.83
CA ILE A 388 -2.25 19.12 -15.61
C ILE A 388 -1.45 20.40 -15.91
N LEU A 389 -0.37 20.31 -16.67
CA LEU A 389 0.44 21.48 -17.02
C LEU A 389 -0.31 22.48 -17.90
N ASP A 390 -1.19 22.01 -18.79
CA ASP A 390 -2.02 22.88 -19.62
C ASP A 390 -3.03 23.69 -18.81
N THR A 391 -3.42 23.20 -17.63
CA THR A 391 -4.40 23.86 -16.75
C THR A 391 -3.75 24.63 -15.59
N GLU A 392 -2.41 24.60 -15.48
CA GLU A 392 -1.67 25.17 -14.34
C GLU A 392 -1.84 26.69 -14.21
N GLU A 393 -1.77 27.44 -15.32
CA GLU A 393 -1.89 28.91 -15.28
C GLU A 393 -3.29 29.35 -14.80
N ALA A 394 -4.33 28.69 -15.33
CA ALA A 394 -5.71 28.93 -14.93
C ALA A 394 -5.96 28.57 -13.46
N LEU A 395 -5.40 27.44 -13.01
CA LEU A 395 -5.49 27.00 -11.62
C LEU A 395 -4.76 27.97 -10.68
N THR A 396 -3.54 28.38 -11.02
CA THR A 396 -2.74 29.31 -10.21
C THR A 396 -3.43 30.66 -10.07
N PHE A 397 -4.00 31.17 -11.17
CA PHE A 397 -4.80 32.40 -11.16
C PHE A 397 -6.04 32.27 -10.26
N ALA A 398 -6.77 31.15 -10.34
CA ALA A 398 -7.92 30.89 -9.47
C ALA A 398 -7.51 30.77 -7.98
N MET A 399 -6.37 30.13 -7.69
CA MET A 399 -5.84 29.99 -6.33
C MET A 399 -5.41 31.33 -5.71
N ASP A 400 -4.81 32.21 -6.51
CA ASP A 400 -4.44 33.56 -6.07
C ASP A 400 -5.68 34.43 -5.81
N GLN A 401 -6.69 34.36 -6.67
CA GLN A 401 -7.96 35.05 -6.43
C GLN A 401 -8.67 34.57 -5.16
N ALA A 402 -8.56 33.27 -4.84
CA ALA A 402 -9.10 32.69 -3.62
C ALA A 402 -8.23 32.93 -2.37
N GLY A 403 -7.05 33.53 -2.50
CA GLY A 403 -6.14 33.83 -1.37
C GLY A 403 -5.41 32.61 -0.79
N ILE A 404 -5.43 31.46 -1.48
CA ILE A 404 -4.95 30.16 -0.99
C ILE A 404 -3.41 30.14 -0.83
N ASN A 405 -2.67 30.86 -1.68
CA ASN A 405 -1.21 30.90 -1.61
C ASN A 405 -0.67 31.56 -0.33
N LYS A 406 -1.42 32.52 0.25
CA LYS A 406 -1.08 33.13 1.54
C LYS A 406 -1.32 32.17 2.71
N GLU A 407 -2.38 31.36 2.63
CA GLU A 407 -2.68 30.32 3.61
C GLU A 407 -1.63 29.21 3.59
N LYS A 408 -1.14 28.81 2.40
CA LYS A 408 -0.04 27.84 2.26
C LYS A 408 1.26 28.30 2.93
N ALA A 409 1.66 29.56 2.72
CA ALA A 409 2.86 30.12 3.35
C ALA A 409 2.74 30.16 4.88
N TYR A 410 1.56 30.52 5.39
CA TYR A 410 1.24 30.50 6.81
C TYR A 410 1.23 29.09 7.42
N LEU A 411 0.70 28.10 6.69
CA LEU A 411 0.70 26.70 7.15
C LEU A 411 2.13 26.12 7.21
N ARG A 412 3.01 26.54 6.29
CA ARG A 412 4.45 26.20 6.36
C ARG A 412 5.18 26.89 7.51
N SER A 413 4.81 28.12 7.88
CA SER A 413 5.42 28.82 9.03
C SER A 413 5.00 28.26 10.39
N LEU A 414 4.00 27.37 10.44
CA LEU A 414 3.55 26.68 11.65
C LEU A 414 4.31 25.40 11.97
N PHE A 415 5.39 25.08 11.23
CA PHE A 415 6.18 23.85 11.37
C PHE A 415 6.78 23.65 12.78
N LYS A 416 6.87 24.72 13.57
CA LYS A 416 7.17 24.71 15.00
C LYS A 416 6.46 25.92 15.61
N GLU A 417 5.57 25.72 16.59
CA GLU A 417 5.07 26.88 17.37
C GLU A 417 6.31 27.55 17.98
N PRO A 418 6.57 28.86 17.73
CA PRO A 418 7.72 29.53 18.31
C PRO A 418 7.69 29.35 19.82
N GLU A 419 8.81 28.92 20.41
CA GLU A 419 8.90 28.61 21.84
C GLU A 419 8.44 29.80 22.70
N GLU A 420 8.73 31.02 22.23
CA GLU A 420 8.28 32.28 22.80
C GLU A 420 6.74 32.46 22.75
N GLU A 421 6.08 32.12 21.64
CA GLU A 421 4.62 32.18 21.54
C GLU A 421 3.95 31.11 22.43
N THR A 422 4.52 29.91 22.52
CA THR A 422 4.03 28.83 23.38
C THR A 422 4.09 29.23 24.86
N GLN A 423 5.24 29.75 25.29
CA GLN A 423 5.44 30.24 26.66
C GLN A 423 4.51 31.43 27.01
N GLN A 424 4.30 32.36 26.07
CA GLN A 424 3.37 33.49 26.24
C GLN A 424 1.91 33.03 26.34
N MET A 425 1.49 32.04 25.53
CA MET A 425 0.15 31.46 25.57
C MET A 425 -0.10 30.70 26.89
N GLU A 426 0.87 29.92 27.36
CA GLU A 426 0.80 29.22 28.64
C GLU A 426 0.73 30.21 29.81
N TYR A 427 1.48 31.31 29.75
CA TYR A 427 1.43 32.36 30.77
C TYR A 427 0.08 33.04 30.80
N TYR A 428 -0.46 33.43 29.64
CA TYR A 428 -1.82 33.95 29.51
C TYR A 428 -2.88 33.00 30.09
N GLN A 429 -2.86 31.72 29.71
CA GLN A 429 -3.81 30.72 30.23
C GLN A 429 -3.65 30.54 31.74
N SER A 430 -2.41 30.59 32.24
CA SER A 430 -2.10 30.56 33.67
C SER A 430 -2.58 31.79 34.41
N LEU A 431 -2.77 32.95 33.77
CA LEU A 431 -3.33 34.16 34.38
C LEU A 431 -4.87 34.21 34.34
N VAL A 432 -5.49 33.69 33.28
CA VAL A 432 -6.96 33.59 33.16
C VAL A 432 -7.54 32.57 34.15
N ASN A 433 -6.83 31.45 34.38
CA ASN A 433 -7.22 30.40 35.31
C ASN A 433 -7.47 30.90 36.76
N PRO A 434 -6.58 31.71 37.37
CA PRO A 434 -6.79 32.37 38.65
C PRO A 434 -8.01 33.28 38.67
N GLN A 435 -8.31 34.04 37.61
CA GLN A 435 -9.50 34.91 37.58
C GLN A 435 -10.80 34.11 37.62
N ALA A 436 -10.87 33.01 36.85
CA ALA A 436 -12.02 32.10 36.90
C ALA A 436 -12.15 31.40 38.26
N ARG A 437 -11.03 30.94 38.84
CA ARG A 437 -11.01 30.27 40.16
C ARG A 437 -11.23 31.24 41.32
N LYS A 438 -10.86 32.51 41.17
CA LYS A 438 -11.16 33.60 42.10
C LYS A 438 -12.65 33.83 42.17
N LYS A 439 -13.33 33.89 41.02
CA LYS A 439 -14.79 33.97 40.96
C LYS A 439 -15.46 32.80 41.68
N THR A 440 -15.01 31.56 41.43
CA THR A 440 -15.52 30.37 42.15
C THR A 440 -15.19 30.41 43.64
N PHE A 441 -14.04 30.94 44.03
CA PHE A 441 -13.65 31.14 45.42
C PHE A 441 -14.57 32.17 46.09
N ASP A 442 -14.76 33.34 45.47
CA ASP A 442 -15.63 34.40 45.97
C ASP A 442 -17.09 33.93 46.08
N ASP A 443 -17.60 33.17 45.10
CA ASP A 443 -18.96 32.59 45.13
C ASP A 443 -19.13 31.55 46.27
N VAL A 444 -18.11 30.73 46.53
CA VAL A 444 -18.13 29.70 47.58
C VAL A 444 -17.99 30.30 48.99
N PHE A 445 -17.32 31.45 49.11
CA PHE A 445 -17.08 32.17 50.36
C PHE A 445 -18.00 33.39 50.57
N ALA A 446 -18.91 33.67 49.63
CA ALA A 446 -19.90 34.73 49.73
C ALA A 446 -20.83 34.55 50.95
N GLU A 447 -21.27 35.67 51.53
CA GLU A 447 -22.25 35.68 52.62
C GLU A 447 -23.56 35.01 52.17
N GLY A 448 -23.99 33.98 52.89
CA GLY A 448 -25.17 33.16 52.56
C GLY A 448 -24.89 31.84 51.83
N SER A 449 -23.63 31.50 51.53
CA SER A 449 -23.27 30.23 50.89
C SER A 449 -23.47 29.00 51.80
N THR A 450 -24.23 28.00 51.31
CA THR A 450 -24.46 26.70 51.96
C THR A 450 -23.38 25.65 51.67
N ALA A 451 -22.26 26.06 51.05
CA ALA A 451 -21.19 25.15 50.65
C ALA A 451 -20.52 24.45 51.85
N LYS A 452 -20.40 23.12 51.78
CA LYS A 452 -19.75 22.27 52.80
C LYS A 452 -18.28 22.65 52.99
N GLY A 453 -17.72 22.42 54.18
CA GLY A 453 -16.33 22.77 54.52
C GLY A 453 -15.27 22.17 53.59
N THR A 454 -15.53 20.99 53.01
CA THR A 454 -14.66 20.37 52.01
C THR A 454 -14.63 21.15 50.69
N ALA A 455 -15.77 21.67 50.21
CA ALA A 455 -15.83 22.49 49.01
C ALA A 455 -15.09 23.84 49.20
N LYS A 456 -15.22 24.44 50.39
CA LYS A 456 -14.47 25.64 50.78
C LYS A 456 -12.96 25.40 50.77
N ARG A 457 -12.49 24.26 51.30
CA ARG A 457 -11.07 23.86 51.25
C ARG A 457 -10.58 23.63 49.82
N HIS A 458 -11.32 22.88 48.99
CA HIS A 458 -10.93 22.64 47.59
C HIS A 458 -10.90 23.92 46.74
N ALA A 459 -11.85 24.83 46.93
CA ALA A 459 -11.84 26.13 46.25
C ALA A 459 -10.60 26.96 46.63
N ARG A 460 -10.24 27.00 47.92
CA ARG A 460 -9.02 27.67 48.41
C ARG A 460 -7.74 27.02 47.87
N ASP A 461 -7.64 25.70 47.91
CA ASP A 461 -6.46 24.97 47.42
C ASP A 461 -6.28 25.14 45.91
N ASN A 462 -7.38 25.10 45.14
CA ASN A 462 -7.35 25.31 43.69
C ASN A 462 -6.98 26.75 43.30
N TYR A 463 -7.44 27.74 44.08
CA TYR A 463 -7.04 29.15 43.92
C TYR A 463 -5.55 29.34 44.22
N ASN A 464 -5.08 28.84 45.36
CA ASN A 464 -3.65 28.93 45.75
C ASN A 464 -2.73 28.23 44.75
N LYS A 465 -3.13 27.03 44.26
CA LYS A 465 -2.37 26.30 43.23
C LYS A 465 -2.28 27.05 41.91
N ALA A 466 -3.35 27.72 41.49
CA ALA A 466 -3.36 28.53 40.28
C ALA A 466 -2.46 29.77 40.43
N HIS A 467 -2.50 30.44 41.57
CA HIS A 467 -1.65 31.58 41.86
C HIS A 467 -0.15 31.20 41.93
N ALA A 468 0.16 30.05 42.53
CA ALA A 468 1.53 29.54 42.56
C ALA A 468 2.05 29.13 41.16
N ALA A 469 1.17 28.71 40.25
CA ALA A 469 1.55 28.42 38.87
C ALA A 469 1.93 29.69 38.10
N VAL A 470 1.18 30.79 38.26
CA VAL A 470 1.52 32.11 37.72
C VAL A 470 2.90 32.56 38.18
N GLN A 471 3.15 32.54 39.49
CA GLN A 471 4.43 32.97 40.08
C GLN A 471 5.64 32.11 39.69
N ARG A 472 5.42 30.85 39.30
CA ARG A 472 6.49 30.03 38.73
C ARG A 472 6.83 30.50 37.34
N MET A 473 5.81 30.76 36.52
CA MET A 473 6.00 31.17 35.12
C MET A 473 6.58 32.59 35.03
N GLU A 474 6.19 33.50 35.92
CA GLU A 474 6.80 34.85 36.03
C GLU A 474 8.30 34.80 36.33
N ARG A 475 8.74 33.82 37.13
CA ARG A 475 10.16 33.59 37.41
C ARG A 475 10.89 32.95 36.24
N THR A 476 10.27 32.00 35.56
CA THR A 476 10.86 31.33 34.39
C THR A 476 10.99 32.29 33.20
N LEU A 477 10.03 33.21 33.02
CA LEU A 477 9.96 34.13 31.88
C LEU A 477 10.50 35.54 32.21
N GLU A 478 11.08 35.74 33.40
CA GLU A 478 11.64 37.01 33.88
C GLU A 478 10.67 38.22 33.79
N ILE A 479 9.38 37.98 34.03
CA ILE A 479 8.34 39.02 33.89
C ILE A 479 8.30 39.89 35.15
N ALA A 480 8.74 41.15 35.03
CA ALA A 480 8.79 42.09 36.14
C ALA A 480 7.43 42.67 36.56
N VAL A 481 6.47 42.74 35.62
CA VAL A 481 5.11 43.27 35.87
C VAL A 481 4.09 42.31 35.27
N GLN A 482 3.19 41.81 36.11
CA GLN A 482 2.14 40.87 35.73
C GLN A 482 1.25 41.46 34.62
N TRP A 483 0.95 40.67 33.58
CA TRP A 483 0.09 41.13 32.50
C TRP A 483 -1.35 41.33 32.97
N THR A 484 -1.96 42.44 32.57
CA THR A 484 -3.37 42.76 32.83
C THR A 484 -4.15 42.85 31.51
N PRO A 485 -5.51 42.76 31.53
CA PRO A 485 -6.34 42.84 30.32
C PRO A 485 -6.08 44.06 29.42
N GLU A 486 -5.54 45.13 29.99
CA GLU A 486 -5.24 46.40 29.32
C GLU A 486 -3.87 46.41 28.64
N THR A 487 -2.94 45.54 29.06
CA THR A 487 -1.58 45.44 28.50
C THR A 487 -1.58 44.86 27.09
N GLU A 488 -0.68 45.34 26.25
CA GLU A 488 -0.59 44.88 24.86
C GLU A 488 -0.18 43.41 24.78
N ALA A 489 0.76 42.98 25.62
CA ALA A 489 1.17 41.58 25.72
C ALA A 489 0.01 40.63 26.04
N TRP A 490 -0.92 41.03 26.93
CA TRP A 490 -2.13 40.26 27.22
C TRP A 490 -3.04 40.13 26.00
N LYS A 491 -3.25 41.23 25.25
CA LYS A 491 -4.11 41.23 24.06
C LYS A 491 -3.52 40.37 22.95
N THR A 492 -2.20 40.45 22.73
CA THR A 492 -1.49 39.62 21.76
C THR A 492 -1.58 38.13 22.13
N ALA A 493 -1.31 37.77 23.38
CA ALA A 493 -1.40 36.38 23.84
C ALA A 493 -2.86 35.86 23.82
N ALA A 494 -3.84 36.70 24.17
CA ALA A 494 -5.27 36.37 24.07
C ALA A 494 -5.68 36.05 22.62
N LEU A 495 -5.17 36.82 21.66
CA LEU A 495 -5.42 36.60 20.24
C LEU A 495 -4.75 35.31 19.75
N LEU A 496 -3.52 35.03 20.18
CA LEU A 496 -2.80 33.78 19.87
C LEU A 496 -3.55 32.56 20.41
N VAL A 497 -3.99 32.58 21.68
CA VAL A 497 -4.76 31.48 22.28
C VAL A 497 -6.10 31.29 21.58
N SER A 498 -6.82 32.37 21.27
CA SER A 498 -8.10 32.31 20.55
C SER A 498 -7.92 31.74 19.13
N THR A 499 -6.84 32.13 18.45
CA THR A 499 -6.47 31.61 17.12
C THR A 499 -6.12 30.13 17.19
N ARG A 500 -5.36 29.69 18.20
CA ARG A 500 -5.04 28.28 18.45
C ARG A 500 -6.29 27.45 18.73
N GLN A 501 -7.20 27.96 19.56
CA GLN A 501 -8.48 27.32 19.86
C GLN A 501 -9.33 27.13 18.59
N TYR A 502 -9.40 28.15 17.73
CA TYR A 502 -10.06 28.05 16.43
C TYR A 502 -9.44 26.96 15.55
N ARG A 503 -8.10 26.93 15.40
CA ARG A 503 -7.40 25.89 14.63
C ARG A 503 -7.63 24.48 15.18
N LEU A 504 -7.65 24.31 16.50
CA LEU A 504 -7.96 23.01 17.13
C LEU A 504 -9.41 22.58 16.83
N CYS A 505 -10.36 23.51 16.82
CA CYS A 505 -11.73 23.23 16.43
C CYS A 505 -11.86 22.86 14.95
N VAL A 506 -11.12 23.53 14.05
CA VAL A 506 -11.03 23.18 12.62
C VAL A 506 -10.53 21.74 12.47
N ASN A 507 -9.36 21.43 13.02
CA ASN A 507 -8.75 20.10 12.94
C ASN A 507 -9.68 19.02 13.48
N LYS A 508 -10.39 19.30 14.58
CA LYS A 508 -11.29 18.31 15.19
C LYS A 508 -12.56 18.08 14.35
N LEU A 509 -13.09 19.14 13.73
CA LEU A 509 -14.23 19.02 12.83
C LEU A 509 -13.85 18.22 11.58
N GLU A 510 -12.72 18.56 10.95
CA GLU A 510 -12.16 17.86 9.79
C GLU A 510 -11.96 16.36 10.09
N GLU A 511 -11.31 16.03 11.22
CA GLU A 511 -11.07 14.64 11.65
C GLU A 511 -12.37 13.82 11.73
N LEU A 512 -13.44 14.39 12.30
CA LEU A 512 -14.70 13.68 12.50
C LEU A 512 -15.46 13.48 11.18
N VAL A 513 -15.36 14.46 10.27
CA VAL A 513 -15.96 14.43 8.94
C VAL A 513 -15.28 13.34 8.09
N LEU A 514 -13.95 13.27 8.10
CA LEU A 514 -13.17 12.27 7.37
C LEU A 514 -13.40 10.86 7.91
N LYS A 515 -13.42 10.70 9.24
CA LYS A 515 -13.82 9.43 9.88
C LYS A 515 -15.20 8.95 9.41
N ARG A 516 -16.15 9.86 9.17
CA ARG A 516 -17.48 9.50 8.65
C ARG A 516 -17.40 9.06 7.18
N LEU A 517 -16.54 9.67 6.37
CA LEU A 517 -16.32 9.28 4.97
C LEU A 517 -15.80 7.84 4.86
N PHE A 518 -14.76 7.48 5.62
CA PHE A 518 -14.22 6.10 5.63
C PHE A 518 -15.26 5.06 6.03
N GLU A 519 -16.17 5.37 6.96
CA GLU A 519 -17.27 4.48 7.32
C GLU A 519 -18.28 4.28 6.19
N LEU A 520 -18.58 5.35 5.44
CA LEU A 520 -19.45 5.28 4.27
C LEU A 520 -18.81 4.44 3.16
N THR A 521 -17.51 4.61 2.90
CA THR A 521 -16.77 3.78 1.93
C THR A 521 -16.81 2.29 2.30
N LYS A 522 -16.59 1.97 3.58
CA LYS A 522 -16.70 0.58 4.08
C LYS A 522 -18.12 0.01 3.98
N MET A 523 -19.15 0.85 4.01
CA MET A 523 -20.55 0.42 3.86
C MET A 523 -20.88 0.00 2.41
N ASN A 524 -20.20 0.62 1.43
CA ASN A 524 -20.39 0.37 0.00
C ASN A 524 -19.55 -0.80 -0.56
N MET A 525 -18.65 -1.39 0.24
CA MET A 525 -17.90 -2.58 -0.18
C MET A 525 -18.84 -3.79 -0.32
N SER A 526 -18.88 -4.37 -1.52
CA SER A 526 -19.61 -5.61 -1.80
C SER A 526 -19.12 -6.77 -0.90
N GLN A 527 -20.04 -7.66 -0.49
CA GLN A 527 -19.82 -8.79 0.44
C GLN A 527 -19.68 -8.45 1.95
N THR A 528 -20.06 -7.24 2.38
CA THR A 528 -20.13 -6.91 3.82
C THR A 528 -21.29 -7.68 4.50
N ALA A 529 -20.99 -8.52 5.49
CA ALA A 529 -22.00 -9.28 6.25
C ALA A 529 -23.06 -8.35 6.88
N TYR A 530 -24.32 -8.79 6.93
CA TYR A 530 -25.47 -7.98 7.37
C TYR A 530 -25.28 -7.35 8.76
N GLU A 531 -24.69 -8.09 9.71
CA GLU A 531 -24.41 -7.59 11.06
C GLU A 531 -23.33 -6.48 11.07
N LEU A 532 -22.30 -6.60 10.22
CA LEU A 532 -21.30 -5.54 10.07
C LEU A 532 -21.91 -4.26 9.49
N ARG A 533 -22.86 -4.36 8.55
CA ARG A 533 -23.61 -3.22 8.03
C ARG A 533 -24.44 -2.52 9.12
N LYS A 534 -25.07 -3.25 10.04
CA LYS A 534 -25.78 -2.67 11.20
C LYS A 534 -24.83 -1.92 12.13
N HIS A 535 -23.66 -2.48 12.43
CA HIS A 535 -22.65 -1.83 13.27
C HIS A 535 -22.14 -0.54 12.63
N ILE A 536 -21.85 -0.54 11.33
CA ILE A 536 -21.44 0.65 10.58
C ILE A 536 -22.56 1.72 10.59
N ALA A 537 -23.81 1.33 10.35
CA ALA A 537 -24.94 2.27 10.39
C ALA A 537 -25.11 2.93 11.78
N LYS A 538 -24.95 2.16 12.86
CA LYS A 538 -25.00 2.70 14.23
C LYS A 538 -23.82 3.64 14.51
N ALA A 539 -22.63 3.31 14.03
CA ALA A 539 -21.44 4.16 14.16
C ALA A 539 -21.62 5.49 13.40
N LEU A 540 -22.18 5.46 12.18
CA LEU A 540 -22.49 6.65 11.38
C LEU A 540 -23.48 7.59 12.09
N GLN A 541 -24.51 7.04 12.74
CA GLN A 541 -25.46 7.84 13.53
C GLN A 541 -24.80 8.52 14.73
N VAL A 542 -23.96 7.80 15.48
CA VAL A 542 -23.20 8.36 16.61
C VAL A 542 -22.26 9.45 16.12
N ARG A 543 -21.52 9.19 15.05
CA ARG A 543 -20.55 10.13 14.46
C ARG A 543 -21.22 11.40 13.96
N SER A 544 -22.39 11.29 13.34
CA SER A 544 -23.16 12.45 12.90
C SER A 544 -23.53 13.39 14.05
N LYS A 545 -23.84 12.85 15.25
CA LYS A 545 -24.06 13.67 16.45
C LYS A 545 -22.76 14.35 16.92
N THR A 546 -21.63 13.63 16.89
CA THR A 546 -20.32 14.18 17.27
C THR A 546 -19.86 15.30 16.33
N ILE A 547 -20.07 15.16 15.01
CA ILE A 547 -19.76 16.21 14.03
C ILE A 547 -20.59 17.46 14.30
N ARG A 548 -21.90 17.35 14.59
CA ARG A 548 -22.72 18.53 14.96
C ARG A 548 -22.18 19.27 16.18
N ALA A 549 -21.75 18.54 17.20
CA ALA A 549 -21.16 19.13 18.40
C ALA A 549 -19.78 19.77 18.13
N ALA A 550 -19.00 19.22 17.21
CA ALA A 550 -17.74 19.82 16.77
C ALA A 550 -17.97 21.08 15.92
N LEU A 551 -18.97 21.05 15.02
CA LEU A 551 -19.39 22.18 14.20
C LEU A 551 -19.85 23.36 15.07
N GLY A 552 -20.61 23.10 16.13
CA GLY A 552 -21.00 24.14 17.09
C GLY A 552 -19.79 24.79 17.76
N ARG A 553 -18.78 24.00 18.15
CA ARG A 553 -17.53 24.51 18.74
C ARG A 553 -16.69 25.31 17.73
N TYR A 554 -16.61 24.84 16.49
CA TYR A 554 -15.97 25.55 15.39
C TYR A 554 -16.63 26.92 15.17
N ASN A 555 -17.96 26.98 15.04
CA ASN A 555 -18.69 28.23 14.79
C ASN A 555 -18.54 29.21 15.96
N ALA A 556 -18.53 28.72 17.21
CA ALA A 556 -18.28 29.55 18.38
C ALA A 556 -16.86 30.14 18.38
N ALA A 557 -15.85 29.34 18.07
CA ALA A 557 -14.46 29.81 17.96
C ALA A 557 -14.27 30.77 16.77
N ALA A 558 -14.92 30.51 15.63
CA ALA A 558 -14.88 31.35 14.44
C ALA A 558 -15.46 32.77 14.70
N ALA A 559 -16.56 32.82 15.46
CA ALA A 559 -17.21 34.08 15.85
C ALA A 559 -16.42 34.88 16.90
N GLY A 560 -15.55 34.23 17.67
CA GLY A 560 -14.72 34.84 18.71
C GLY A 560 -13.43 35.50 18.22
N LEU A 561 -13.08 35.35 16.94
CA LEU A 561 -11.89 35.96 16.33
C LEU A 561 -12.17 37.36 15.78
N THR A 562 -11.14 38.21 15.74
CA THR A 562 -11.17 39.52 15.08
C THR A 562 -10.07 39.58 14.01
N PRO A 563 -10.40 39.66 12.70
CA PRO A 563 -11.75 39.66 12.14
C PRO A 563 -12.47 38.31 12.29
N LYS A 564 -13.81 38.35 12.33
CA LYS A 564 -14.65 37.14 12.44
C LYS A 564 -14.41 36.21 11.25
N ARG A 565 -14.33 34.91 11.51
CA ARG A 565 -14.18 33.87 10.48
C ARG A 565 -15.56 33.33 10.05
N ARG A 566 -15.63 32.72 8.86
CA ARG A 566 -16.87 32.16 8.29
C ARG A 566 -17.40 31.01 9.16
N SER A 567 -18.67 31.08 9.54
CA SER A 567 -19.40 29.96 10.14
C SER A 567 -19.85 28.97 9.06
N LEU A 568 -19.85 27.68 9.41
CA LEU A 568 -20.26 26.59 8.53
C LEU A 568 -21.62 26.04 8.99
N THR A 569 -22.46 25.66 8.03
CA THR A 569 -23.74 25.00 8.26
C THR A 569 -23.61 23.48 8.14
N TRP A 570 -24.58 22.75 8.70
CA TRP A 570 -24.57 21.28 8.62
C TRP A 570 -24.66 20.74 7.18
N PRO A 571 -25.50 21.28 6.28
CA PRO A 571 -25.50 20.88 4.87
C PRO A 571 -24.15 21.06 4.19
N GLU A 572 -23.50 22.22 4.36
CA GLU A 572 -22.15 22.47 3.81
C GLU A 572 -21.14 21.43 4.30
N VAL A 573 -21.13 21.12 5.60
CA VAL A 573 -20.21 20.11 6.18
C VAL A 573 -20.45 18.71 5.63
N ILE A 574 -21.68 18.38 5.23
CA ILE A 574 -22.02 17.07 4.64
C ILE A 574 -21.82 17.06 3.13
N GLU A 575 -21.98 18.19 2.44
CA GLU A 575 -21.62 18.33 1.01
C GLU A 575 -20.11 18.33 0.79
N TYR A 576 -19.32 18.92 1.71
CA TYR A 576 -17.86 18.77 1.72
C TYR A 576 -17.40 17.32 1.97
N VAL A 577 -18.27 16.41 2.42
CA VAL A 577 -17.98 14.96 2.47
C VAL A 577 -18.05 14.32 1.08
N PHE A 578 -18.76 14.95 0.14
CA PHE A 578 -18.92 14.47 -1.24
C PHE A 578 -17.93 15.08 -2.22
N LEU A 579 -17.28 16.17 -1.84
CA LEU A 579 -16.31 16.84 -2.68
C LEU A 579 -14.89 16.53 -2.19
N SER A 580 -14.14 15.89 -3.08
CA SER A 580 -12.68 15.92 -3.20
C SER A 580 -12.07 17.34 -3.23
N ASP A 581 -12.85 18.40 -3.02
CA ASP A 581 -12.45 19.81 -3.08
C ASP A 581 -11.53 20.27 -1.95
N PHE A 582 -11.21 19.42 -0.98
CA PHE A 582 -10.08 19.70 -0.08
C PHE A 582 -8.72 19.50 -0.76
N ASP A 583 -8.65 18.81 -1.91
CA ASP A 583 -7.40 18.65 -2.67
C ASP A 583 -7.09 19.84 -3.58
N ILE A 584 -8.09 20.64 -3.94
CA ILE A 584 -7.90 21.93 -4.66
C ILE A 584 -7.12 22.95 -3.80
N LEU A 585 -7.11 22.77 -2.48
CA LEU A 585 -6.34 23.60 -1.53
C LEU A 585 -4.88 23.12 -1.35
N ARG A 586 -4.47 22.03 -2.00
CA ARG A 586 -3.24 21.28 -1.67
C ARG A 586 -2.27 21.21 -2.86
N ASP A 587 -1.44 22.26 -2.94
CA ASP A 587 -0.37 22.48 -3.94
C ASP A 587 -0.91 22.63 -5.38
N PRO A 588 -0.48 23.62 -6.18
CA PRO A 588 -0.69 23.57 -7.62
C PRO A 588 -0.18 22.23 -8.14
N THR A 589 -1.10 21.39 -8.58
CA THR A 589 -0.89 20.10 -9.25
C THR A 589 0.19 20.18 -10.34
N GLY A 590 0.43 21.37 -10.89
CA GLY A 590 1.53 21.69 -11.80
C GLY A 590 2.94 21.36 -11.29
N ASN A 591 3.26 21.56 -10.00
CA ASN A 591 4.59 21.18 -9.47
C ASN A 591 4.80 19.67 -9.51
N ARG A 592 3.76 18.88 -9.23
CA ARG A 592 3.81 17.41 -9.26
C ARG A 592 3.95 16.89 -10.69
N ALA A 593 3.23 17.48 -11.64
CA ALA A 593 3.39 17.15 -13.05
C ALA A 593 4.78 17.51 -13.58
N LYS A 594 5.38 18.61 -13.12
CA LYS A 594 6.78 19.00 -13.42
C LYS A 594 7.80 17.99 -12.89
N GLU A 595 7.52 17.32 -11.77
CA GLU A 595 8.37 16.23 -11.24
C GLU A 595 8.14 14.90 -11.95
N GLU A 596 6.90 14.62 -12.35
CA GLU A 596 6.52 13.35 -12.96
C GLU A 596 7.14 13.17 -14.35
N ILE A 597 7.15 14.21 -15.20
CA ILE A 597 7.69 14.12 -16.57
C ILE A 597 9.17 13.67 -16.58
N PRO A 598 10.11 14.28 -15.83
CA PRO A 598 11.49 13.80 -15.76
C PRO A 598 11.61 12.36 -15.27
N ARG A 599 10.79 11.95 -14.28
CA ARG A 599 10.77 10.56 -13.80
C ARG A 599 10.31 9.60 -14.89
N LEU A 600 9.22 9.90 -15.59
CA LEU A 600 8.70 9.09 -16.69
C LEU A 600 9.71 9.01 -17.85
N ASN A 601 10.41 10.09 -18.17
CA ASN A 601 11.47 10.07 -19.19
C ASN A 601 12.57 9.05 -18.86
N ILE A 602 12.97 8.97 -17.60
CA ILE A 602 13.94 7.97 -17.12
C ILE A 602 13.33 6.57 -17.22
N GLU A 603 12.15 6.35 -16.65
CA GLU A 603 11.49 5.04 -16.59
C GLU A 603 11.19 4.47 -17.99
N ILE A 604 10.72 5.30 -18.92
CA ILE A 604 10.50 4.93 -20.33
C ILE A 604 11.80 4.50 -20.98
N ARG A 605 12.89 5.28 -20.81
CA ARG A 605 14.18 4.95 -21.40
C ARG A 605 14.76 3.66 -20.81
N ARG A 606 14.58 3.41 -19.51
CA ARG A 606 14.94 2.14 -18.85
C ARG A 606 14.19 0.96 -19.47
N LEU A 607 12.87 1.07 -19.64
CA LEU A 607 12.05 0.02 -20.26
C LEU A 607 12.49 -0.27 -21.71
N VAL A 608 12.69 0.77 -22.53
CA VAL A 608 13.12 0.59 -23.93
C VAL A 608 14.49 -0.09 -24.01
N THR A 609 15.41 0.32 -23.13
CA THR A 609 16.74 -0.31 -23.06
C THR A 609 16.64 -1.77 -22.62
N TYR A 610 15.81 -2.07 -21.62
CA TYR A 610 15.54 -3.43 -21.17
C TYR A 610 15.00 -4.31 -22.32
N ILE A 611 14.02 -3.83 -23.08
CA ILE A 611 13.43 -4.58 -24.21
C ILE A 611 14.51 -4.98 -25.22
N ARG A 612 15.38 -4.03 -25.62
CA ARG A 612 16.50 -4.30 -26.53
C ARG A 612 17.43 -5.39 -25.97
N ASP A 613 17.89 -5.19 -24.75
CA ASP A 613 18.93 -6.02 -24.14
C ASP A 613 18.40 -7.42 -23.81
N GLU A 614 17.15 -7.52 -23.32
CA GLU A 614 16.48 -8.77 -23.01
C GLU A 614 16.22 -9.59 -24.28
N LYS A 615 15.73 -8.96 -25.36
CA LYS A 615 15.52 -9.65 -26.64
C LYS A 615 16.82 -10.25 -27.18
N ALA A 616 17.91 -9.49 -27.15
CA ALA A 616 19.23 -9.95 -27.57
C ALA A 616 19.74 -11.11 -26.70
N LEU A 617 19.62 -10.99 -25.37
CA LEU A 617 20.02 -12.04 -24.43
C LEU A 617 19.26 -13.35 -24.68
N LEU A 618 17.93 -13.29 -24.81
CA LEU A 618 17.10 -14.47 -24.98
C LEU A 618 17.34 -15.17 -26.32
N LEU A 619 17.53 -14.42 -27.41
CA LEU A 619 17.90 -14.99 -28.72
C LEU A 619 19.24 -15.73 -28.65
N ARG A 620 20.24 -15.09 -28.04
CA ARG A 620 21.57 -15.70 -27.88
C ARG A 620 21.50 -16.96 -27.03
N LYS A 621 20.86 -16.90 -25.86
CA LYS A 621 20.73 -18.06 -24.96
C LYS A 621 19.94 -19.21 -25.56
N GLU A 622 18.88 -18.91 -26.31
CA GLU A 622 18.14 -19.92 -27.07
C GLU A 622 19.05 -20.64 -28.08
N ALA A 623 19.87 -19.89 -28.83
CA ALA A 623 20.81 -20.47 -29.80
C ALA A 623 21.93 -21.29 -29.13
N GLU A 624 22.55 -20.75 -28.08
CA GLU A 624 23.61 -21.43 -27.31
C GLU A 624 23.11 -22.76 -26.74
N VAL A 625 21.93 -22.76 -26.09
CA VAL A 625 21.38 -23.96 -25.44
C VAL A 625 20.87 -24.98 -26.44
N ARG A 626 20.45 -24.56 -27.64
CA ARG A 626 19.89 -25.45 -28.67
C ARG A 626 20.87 -26.52 -29.13
N GLU A 627 22.17 -26.25 -29.11
CA GLU A 627 23.20 -27.21 -29.50
C GLU A 627 23.31 -28.38 -28.51
N THR A 628 23.10 -28.13 -27.21
CA THR A 628 23.27 -29.12 -26.14
C THR A 628 21.96 -29.71 -25.62
N ASP A 629 20.89 -28.92 -25.56
CA ASP A 629 19.57 -29.33 -25.08
C ASP A 629 18.46 -28.63 -25.89
N PRO A 630 18.04 -29.24 -27.02
CA PRO A 630 16.98 -28.69 -27.86
C PRO A 630 15.63 -28.51 -27.14
N ASN A 631 15.33 -29.35 -26.13
CA ASN A 631 14.09 -29.25 -25.37
C ASN A 631 14.12 -28.04 -24.43
N LEU A 632 15.23 -27.81 -23.74
CA LEU A 632 15.40 -26.62 -22.91
C LEU A 632 15.40 -25.34 -23.76
N ALA A 633 16.06 -25.36 -24.92
CA ALA A 633 16.03 -24.24 -25.86
C ALA A 633 14.60 -23.94 -26.35
N TYR A 634 13.77 -24.96 -26.58
CA TYR A 634 12.35 -24.76 -26.88
C TYR A 634 11.62 -24.00 -25.75
N PHE A 635 11.87 -24.33 -24.48
CA PHE A 635 11.27 -23.62 -23.35
C PHE A 635 11.81 -22.19 -23.18
N ILE A 636 13.09 -21.94 -23.47
CA ILE A 636 13.64 -20.58 -23.56
C ILE A 636 12.93 -19.81 -24.68
N GLY A 637 12.73 -20.43 -25.85
CA GLY A 637 11.96 -19.84 -26.96
C GLY A 637 10.50 -19.54 -26.58
N LYS A 638 9.84 -20.42 -25.81
CA LYS A 638 8.49 -20.18 -25.29
C LYS A 638 8.47 -18.97 -24.34
N TYR A 639 9.47 -18.85 -23.46
CA TYR A 639 9.63 -17.68 -22.60
C TYR A 639 9.86 -16.39 -23.41
N ARG A 640 10.77 -16.44 -24.40
CA ARG A 640 11.08 -15.33 -25.31
C ARG A 640 9.85 -14.85 -26.08
N ASN A 641 9.08 -15.76 -26.67
CA ASN A 641 7.89 -15.37 -27.43
C ASN A 641 6.83 -14.71 -26.55
N ARG A 642 6.62 -15.22 -25.33
CA ARG A 642 5.69 -14.61 -24.36
C ARG A 642 6.12 -13.19 -23.99
N GLN A 643 7.42 -13.01 -23.71
CA GLN A 643 7.98 -11.69 -23.41
C GLN A 643 7.85 -10.75 -24.61
N GLY A 644 8.23 -11.23 -25.81
CA GLY A 644 8.20 -10.48 -27.06
C GLY A 644 6.83 -9.91 -27.41
N HIS A 645 5.74 -10.66 -27.21
CA HIS A 645 4.40 -10.11 -27.44
C HIS A 645 4.08 -8.89 -26.56
N SER A 646 4.58 -8.88 -25.32
CA SER A 646 4.40 -7.74 -24.40
C SER A 646 5.31 -6.58 -24.81
N ASP A 647 6.55 -6.89 -25.19
CA ASP A 647 7.55 -5.92 -25.66
C ASP A 647 7.10 -5.19 -26.93
N ASP A 648 6.50 -5.91 -27.88
CA ASP A 648 5.96 -5.34 -29.11
C ASP A 648 4.82 -4.35 -28.77
N ASN A 649 3.90 -4.74 -27.88
CA ASN A 649 2.85 -3.85 -27.37
C ASN A 649 3.40 -2.62 -26.64
N HIS A 650 4.50 -2.77 -25.90
CA HIS A 650 5.18 -1.65 -25.27
C HIS A 650 5.68 -0.65 -26.30
N MET A 651 6.40 -1.13 -27.32
CA MET A 651 6.96 -0.29 -28.36
C MET A 651 5.88 0.41 -29.19
N VAL A 652 4.78 -0.27 -29.52
CA VAL A 652 3.63 0.33 -30.21
C VAL A 652 3.07 1.52 -29.41
N ARG A 653 2.76 1.31 -28.12
CA ARG A 653 2.21 2.38 -27.26
C ARG A 653 3.17 3.56 -27.08
N LEU A 654 4.46 3.28 -26.88
CA LEU A 654 5.48 4.32 -26.71
C LEU A 654 5.67 5.15 -28.00
N ARG A 655 5.67 4.51 -29.17
CA ARG A 655 5.75 5.22 -30.46
C ARG A 655 4.51 6.07 -30.71
N ALA A 656 3.32 5.52 -30.45
CA ALA A 656 2.07 6.26 -30.57
C ALA A 656 2.07 7.50 -29.65
N MET A 657 2.60 7.37 -28.43
CA MET A 657 2.79 8.48 -27.50
C MET A 657 3.71 9.58 -28.08
N VAL A 658 4.88 9.21 -28.61
CA VAL A 658 5.82 10.18 -29.22
C VAL A 658 5.17 10.88 -30.41
N LYS A 659 4.50 10.14 -31.29
CA LYS A 659 3.77 10.71 -32.45
C LYS A 659 2.65 11.67 -32.01
N LYS A 660 1.91 11.30 -30.96
CA LYS A 660 0.78 12.10 -30.44
C LYS A 660 1.24 13.38 -29.74
N PHE A 661 2.28 13.32 -28.93
CA PHE A 661 2.73 14.46 -28.13
C PHE A 661 3.79 15.31 -28.83
N GLY A 662 4.48 14.77 -29.85
CA GLY A 662 5.46 15.50 -30.65
C GLY A 662 6.49 16.21 -29.77
N SER A 663 6.63 17.52 -29.95
CA SER A 663 7.55 18.37 -29.18
C SER A 663 7.25 18.45 -27.68
N ARG A 664 6.07 18.00 -27.22
CA ARG A 664 5.72 17.93 -25.79
C ARG A 664 6.29 16.68 -25.11
N PHE A 665 6.68 15.66 -25.87
CA PHE A 665 7.49 14.58 -25.33
C PHE A 665 8.94 15.04 -25.22
N THR A 666 9.47 15.06 -23.99
CA THR A 666 10.82 15.56 -23.70
C THR A 666 11.83 14.46 -23.45
N GLY A 667 11.36 13.20 -23.43
CA GLY A 667 12.20 12.02 -23.26
C GLY A 667 12.81 11.54 -24.57
N THR A 668 13.26 10.28 -24.57
CA THR A 668 13.79 9.63 -25.76
C THR A 668 13.42 8.15 -25.75
N LEU A 669 13.13 7.60 -26.93
CA LEU A 669 13.03 6.16 -27.17
C LEU A 669 14.35 5.56 -27.66
N THR A 670 15.43 6.35 -27.73
CA THR A 670 16.77 5.82 -27.99
C THR A 670 17.24 5.03 -26.76
N PRO A 671 17.52 3.72 -26.92
CA PRO A 671 18.08 2.90 -25.84
C PRO A 671 19.34 3.52 -25.24
N GLY A 672 19.54 3.36 -23.93
CA GLY A 672 20.78 3.73 -23.24
C GLY A 672 21.71 2.54 -23.03
N VAL A 673 22.59 2.67 -22.03
CA VAL A 673 23.50 1.61 -21.59
C VAL A 673 23.20 1.29 -20.13
N ARG A 674 22.93 0.02 -19.80
CA ARG A 674 22.70 -0.41 -18.42
C ARG A 674 23.96 -0.19 -17.56
N ARG A 675 23.79 0.39 -16.38
CA ARG A 675 24.89 0.52 -15.40
C ARG A 675 25.38 -0.87 -14.98
N THR A 676 26.70 -1.02 -14.89
CA THR A 676 27.36 -2.29 -14.52
C THR A 676 27.82 -2.34 -13.06
N GLU A 677 28.02 -1.18 -12.41
CA GLU A 677 28.57 -1.08 -11.04
C GLU A 677 27.63 -1.59 -9.94
N GLU A 678 26.32 -1.70 -10.20
CA GLU A 678 25.32 -2.24 -9.27
C GLU A 678 25.04 -3.74 -9.48
N VAL A 679 25.73 -4.38 -10.44
CA VAL A 679 25.59 -5.80 -10.76
C VAL A 679 26.70 -6.56 -10.05
N GLU A 680 26.45 -7.00 -8.81
CA GLU A 680 27.39 -7.84 -8.05
C GLU A 680 27.68 -9.19 -8.74
N ASP A 681 26.84 -9.60 -9.69
CA ASP A 681 26.96 -10.85 -10.44
C ASP A 681 27.86 -10.69 -11.69
N THR A 682 29.05 -11.26 -11.61
CA THR A 682 30.03 -11.30 -12.70
C THR A 682 29.51 -11.89 -14.00
N ALA A 683 28.52 -12.80 -13.97
CA ALA A 683 27.93 -13.39 -15.17
C ALA A 683 27.02 -12.39 -15.88
N ILE A 684 26.20 -11.64 -15.13
CA ILE A 684 25.34 -10.59 -15.68
C ILE A 684 26.20 -9.44 -16.22
N ALA A 685 27.26 -9.04 -15.51
CA ALA A 685 28.20 -8.03 -15.98
C ALA A 685 28.90 -8.44 -17.30
N ALA A 686 29.29 -9.71 -17.44
CA ALA A 686 29.86 -10.25 -18.67
C ALA A 686 28.84 -10.28 -19.83
N GLU A 687 27.55 -10.52 -19.55
CA GLU A 687 26.53 -10.48 -20.60
C GLU A 687 26.21 -9.05 -21.04
N ILE A 688 26.21 -8.08 -20.11
CA ILE A 688 26.05 -6.64 -20.42
C ILE A 688 27.23 -6.16 -21.28
N ALA A 689 28.47 -6.52 -20.92
CA ALA A 689 29.66 -6.17 -21.69
C ALA A 689 29.62 -6.74 -23.12
N ARG A 690 29.11 -7.98 -23.29
CA ARG A 690 28.92 -8.60 -24.60
C ARG A 690 27.75 -8.01 -25.39
N GLY A 691 26.69 -7.53 -24.73
CA GLY A 691 25.56 -6.85 -25.35
C GLY A 691 25.91 -5.49 -25.98
N ARG A 692 26.98 -4.82 -25.52
CA ARG A 692 27.47 -3.54 -26.07
C ARG A 692 27.88 -3.61 -27.54
N GLN A 693 28.09 -4.79 -28.12
CA GLN A 693 28.40 -4.96 -29.55
C GLN A 693 27.16 -4.85 -30.48
N LEU A 694 25.93 -4.81 -29.95
CA LEU A 694 24.68 -4.82 -30.72
C LEU A 694 24.03 -3.43 -30.94
N GLU A 695 24.73 -2.33 -30.65
CA GLU A 695 24.26 -0.96 -30.95
C GLU A 695 23.94 -0.72 -32.44
N ARG A 696 24.45 -1.56 -33.34
CA ARG A 696 24.32 -1.39 -34.80
C ARG A 696 23.04 -1.95 -35.42
N GLU A 697 22.21 -2.69 -34.68
CA GLU A 697 21.03 -3.40 -35.23
C GLU A 697 19.67 -2.88 -34.72
N TRP A 698 19.65 -1.81 -33.90
CA TRP A 698 18.37 -1.21 -33.49
C TRP A 698 17.82 -0.35 -34.64
N PRO A 699 16.63 -0.65 -35.19
CA PRO A 699 16.13 0.07 -36.36
C PRO A 699 15.95 1.56 -36.06
N VAL A 700 16.37 2.39 -37.01
CA VAL A 700 16.20 3.85 -36.96
C VAL A 700 14.70 4.17 -36.99
N GLU A 701 14.26 5.25 -36.34
CA GLU A 701 12.83 5.63 -36.19
C GLU A 701 12.03 5.60 -37.52
N ASP A 702 12.68 5.73 -38.67
CA ASP A 702 12.09 5.74 -40.01
C ASP A 702 11.81 4.35 -40.63
N GLU A 703 12.30 3.24 -40.03
CA GLU A 703 12.17 1.88 -40.59
C GLU A 703 11.05 1.02 -39.97
N TRP A 704 10.23 1.58 -39.07
CA TRP A 704 9.22 0.82 -38.34
C TRP A 704 7.84 0.91 -39.01
N GLU A 705 7.23 -0.23 -39.35
CA GLU A 705 5.88 -0.29 -39.92
C GLU A 705 4.82 0.31 -38.96
N ASP A 706 3.92 1.12 -39.52
CA ASP A 706 2.76 1.68 -38.82
C ASP A 706 1.79 0.54 -38.44
N VAL A 707 1.84 0.10 -37.18
CA VAL A 707 0.79 -0.75 -36.61
C VAL A 707 -0.34 0.16 -36.14
N GLU A 708 -1.48 0.13 -36.83
CA GLU A 708 -2.70 0.80 -36.38
C GLU A 708 -3.12 0.26 -35.01
N MET A 709 -3.40 1.17 -34.07
CA MET A 709 -4.00 0.80 -32.80
C MET A 709 -5.44 0.34 -33.04
N ASP A 710 -5.76 -0.87 -32.64
CA ASP A 710 -7.14 -1.18 -32.23
C ASP A 710 -7.45 -0.28 -31.03
N ASN A 711 -8.36 0.68 -31.24
CA ASN A 711 -8.95 1.47 -30.17
C ASN A 711 -9.86 0.57 -29.33
N ASP A 712 -9.27 -0.26 -28.46
CA ASP A 712 -10.02 -0.98 -27.42
C ASP A 712 -10.36 -0.07 -26.21
N ASP A 713 -10.33 1.25 -26.40
CA ASP A 713 -10.54 2.28 -25.38
C ASP A 713 -12.03 2.50 -25.04
N GLU A 714 -12.87 1.46 -25.16
CA GLU A 714 -14.25 1.46 -24.66
C GLU A 714 -14.58 0.25 -23.75
N GLY A 715 -13.62 -0.62 -23.43
CA GLY A 715 -13.91 -1.92 -22.78
C GLY A 715 -13.81 -1.99 -21.26
N GLU A 716 -12.88 -1.28 -20.61
CA GLU A 716 -12.56 -1.50 -19.18
C GLU A 716 -12.81 -0.28 -18.27
N ASP A 717 -13.18 0.87 -18.86
CA ASP A 717 -13.69 2.03 -18.12
C ASP A 717 -15.14 1.85 -17.64
N ALA A 718 -15.83 0.80 -18.11
CA ALA A 718 -17.23 0.57 -17.77
C ALA A 718 -17.44 0.18 -16.28
N GLU A 719 -16.46 -0.43 -15.60
CA GLU A 719 -16.61 -0.75 -14.17
C GLU A 719 -16.32 0.45 -13.25
N GLY A 720 -15.57 1.45 -13.73
CA GLY A 720 -15.33 2.71 -13.02
C GLY A 720 -16.41 3.76 -13.27
N LYS A 721 -16.92 3.86 -14.51
CA LYS A 721 -18.02 4.78 -14.89
C LYS A 721 -19.39 4.31 -14.42
N THR A 722 -19.61 3.01 -14.24
CA THR A 722 -20.89 2.49 -13.72
C THR A 722 -21.16 2.92 -12.28
N LEU A 723 -20.17 3.23 -11.44
CA LEU A 723 -20.46 3.71 -10.08
C LEU A 723 -21.05 5.14 -10.10
N ALA A 724 -20.59 6.01 -11.00
CA ALA A 724 -21.15 7.35 -11.17
C ALA A 724 -22.55 7.30 -11.82
N GLU A 725 -22.73 6.49 -12.86
CA GLU A 725 -24.02 6.32 -13.55
C GLU A 725 -25.06 5.53 -12.71
N MET A 726 -24.64 4.59 -11.88
CA MET A 726 -25.51 3.93 -10.89
C MET A 726 -25.92 4.90 -9.78
N THR A 727 -25.10 5.89 -9.44
CA THR A 727 -25.43 6.91 -8.45
C THR A 727 -26.53 7.85 -8.97
N GLU A 728 -26.53 8.16 -10.28
CA GLU A 728 -27.56 8.98 -10.91
C GLU A 728 -28.90 8.23 -11.06
N ARG A 729 -28.87 6.94 -11.42
CA ARG A 729 -30.09 6.11 -11.51
C ARG A 729 -30.80 5.88 -10.17
N VAL A 730 -30.08 5.88 -9.05
CA VAL A 730 -30.67 5.74 -7.70
C VAL A 730 -31.42 7.02 -7.28
N LEU A 731 -31.08 8.19 -7.83
CA LEU A 731 -31.79 9.44 -7.53
C LEU A 731 -33.14 9.56 -8.27
N THR A 732 -33.30 8.96 -9.45
CA THR A 732 -34.56 8.97 -10.20
C THR A 732 -35.63 7.98 -9.72
N ILE A 733 -35.27 6.94 -8.95
CA ILE A 733 -36.25 5.95 -8.45
C ILE A 733 -36.88 6.39 -7.11
N ALA A 734 -36.41 7.49 -6.51
CA ALA A 734 -36.91 8.01 -5.24
C ALA A 734 -37.94 9.15 -5.36
N THR A 735 -38.33 9.58 -6.57
CA THR A 735 -39.26 10.71 -6.77
C THR A 735 -40.58 10.36 -7.47
N ASP A 736 -40.81 9.12 -7.93
CA ASP A 736 -42.10 8.73 -8.52
C ASP A 736 -42.94 7.90 -7.55
N LYS A 737 -43.67 8.62 -6.68
CA LYS A 737 -44.98 8.23 -6.14
C LYS A 737 -45.81 9.49 -5.85
N GLU A 738 -46.53 9.96 -6.86
CA GLU A 738 -47.95 10.29 -6.70
C GLU A 738 -48.79 9.12 -7.23
#